data_AF-A0A1C4KP22-F1
#
_entry.id   AF-A0A1C4KP22-F1
#
_cell.length_a   1.000
_cell.length_b   1.000
_cell.length_c   1.000
_cell.angle_alpha   90.00
_cell.angle_beta   90.00
_cell.angle_gamma   90.00
#
_symmetry.space_group_name_H-M   'P 1'
#
loop_
_entity.id
_entity.type
_entity.pdbx_description
1 polymer ?
#
loop_
_entity_poly.entity_id
_entity_poly.type
_entity_poly.pdbx_seq_one_letter_code
_entity_poly.pdbx_strand_id
1 'polypeptide(L)'
;MCVLLTLTFQEFYVPWHLRALSNALFAPPMIEVLLVLTSLSGLVSRVTPRPAAATLLAIAVAAVGLGPAASPAAAATIPAGAGSYTDSRPAGTQGPTTNTGAPVTPKLTTAARSKPVPTNDWWSSLAFQRYGDNPYSTPMYGHPLTYQAKASGLEVGYPTTPAIVGDGRQYEYAHKADLTVGLSGLNSPDTKADAWSDWTVTPYWADGSRTFRATIGHGMPFVYAKGSGGDARITTASAPTVFSDQGNVLGITVAGHHYALFAPTGSDWNISGSTITAGLGSKDYFSLAVLPSTDALATYRKYAFSFVTGSQVAWQTTGGNVRATYSLTTEAKEGTERGTLQALYRHQWLHTSDALTPYTYVSPRGTMKVRESATFTTSQKNNGVVPALPASSGVDKARLTGYLNEVANASDPFSGATDTYWTGKALGRLAQLVPVADQIGQTATRDKLLGLMKGRLQEWFTAGGASEFSYDKDWKTLTGYPASYGSDTELNDHHFHYSYYVYAAAIIAQYDQAWAADSAWGTMIKHLIRDTANASRTDSAYPFLRGFDVYAGHSWASGHQGFAAGNNQESSSESINLSAALVLFGSATGDNALRDLGSYLLTTESEAITQYWFDASQQVFPASFGHDTVGMVWGSGGAYSTWWTANPEEIHGINVLPVTGGSLHLAREKAAIKRNIAEMERENGGPAQEWRDLLWEFESLSDPASAKAKWDGVNGNYTPEQGESKAHTYHWINT
;
A
#
# COMPACT_ATOMS: atom_id res chain seq x y z
N MET A 1 10.23 -38.33 17.04
CA MET A 1 9.37 -37.57 17.96
C MET A 1 9.28 -36.17 17.41
N CYS A 2 8.07 -35.71 17.06
CA CYS A 2 7.84 -34.38 16.52
C CYS A 2 7.17 -33.52 17.58
N VAL A 3 7.54 -32.24 17.66
CA VAL A 3 6.78 -31.22 18.37
C VAL A 3 6.45 -30.16 17.33
N LEU A 4 5.19 -30.08 16.91
CA LEU A 4 4.69 -28.89 16.23
C LEU A 4 4.43 -27.83 17.32
N LEU A 5 4.89 -26.60 17.09
CA LEU A 5 4.39 -25.45 17.82
C LEU A 5 3.20 -24.88 17.05
N THR A 6 1.99 -25.04 17.58
CA THR A 6 0.80 -24.36 17.08
C THR A 6 0.77 -22.97 17.73
N LEU A 7 1.05 -21.91 16.97
CA LEU A 7 0.83 -20.53 17.43
C LEU A 7 -0.62 -20.14 17.14
N THR A 8 -1.42 -20.03 18.19
CA THR A 8 -2.82 -19.61 18.14
C THR A 8 -2.94 -18.09 18.14
N PHE A 9 -3.79 -17.54 17.26
CA PHE A 9 -4.20 -16.14 17.31
C PHE A 9 -4.99 -15.86 18.61
N GLN A 10 -4.39 -15.19 19.61
CA GLN A 10 -5.14 -14.78 20.81
C GLN A 10 -4.62 -13.54 21.58
N GLU A 11 -3.67 -12.75 21.06
CA GLU A 11 -3.15 -11.54 21.74
C GLU A 11 -3.46 -10.21 21.03
N PHE A 12 -4.62 -10.11 20.36
CA PHE A 12 -5.14 -8.82 19.86
C PHE A 12 -6.62 -8.63 20.20
N TYR A 13 -6.91 -8.43 21.48
CA TYR A 13 -8.20 -7.92 21.96
C TYR A 13 -7.97 -7.00 23.18
N VAL A 14 -8.06 -5.68 22.95
CA VAL A 14 -8.09 -4.66 24.02
C VAL A 14 -9.43 -3.94 23.90
N PRO A 15 -10.45 -4.29 24.72
CA PRO A 15 -11.78 -3.69 24.61
C PRO A 15 -11.79 -2.22 25.02
N TRP A 16 -11.85 -1.32 24.03
CA TRP A 16 -12.07 0.10 24.25
C TRP A 16 -13.54 0.38 24.49
N HIS A 17 -14.00 0.49 25.75
CA HIS A 17 -15.16 1.33 26.13
C HIS A 17 -15.30 1.51 27.65
N LEU A 18 -16.13 2.49 28.03
CA LEU A 18 -16.56 2.84 29.40
C LEU A 18 -15.49 3.34 30.40
N ARG A 19 -15.31 4.68 30.44
CA ARG A 19 -15.34 5.45 31.71
C ARG A 19 -15.57 6.95 31.48
N ALA A 20 -16.83 7.34 31.48
CA ALA A 20 -17.25 8.68 31.90
C ALA A 20 -17.84 8.60 33.33
N LEU A 21 -17.87 9.73 34.04
CA LEU A 21 -18.47 9.91 35.38
C LEU A 21 -17.83 9.11 36.54
N SER A 22 -16.82 9.71 37.20
CA SER A 22 -16.88 9.92 38.66
C SER A 22 -15.79 10.90 39.12
N ASN A 23 -16.21 12.08 39.61
CA ASN A 23 -15.35 12.97 40.38
C ASN A 23 -15.40 12.59 41.86
N ALA A 24 -14.25 12.29 42.49
CA ALA A 24 -13.87 12.78 43.82
C ALA A 24 -12.53 12.19 44.30
N LEU A 25 -11.71 13.04 44.92
CA LEU A 25 -10.76 12.71 46.01
C LEU A 25 -9.88 11.44 45.87
N PHE A 26 -8.59 11.62 45.56
CA PHE A 26 -7.48 11.46 46.52
C PHE A 26 -6.13 11.79 45.84
N ALA A 27 -5.20 12.40 46.57
CA ALA A 27 -3.88 12.78 46.06
C ALA A 27 -2.74 12.13 46.87
N PRO A 28 -1.70 11.58 46.20
CA PRO A 28 -0.38 11.34 46.79
C PRO A 28 0.64 12.43 46.37
N PRO A 29 1.77 12.58 47.09
CA PRO A 29 2.63 13.77 46.99
C PRO A 29 3.79 13.66 45.98
N MET A 30 4.33 14.81 45.59
CA MET A 30 5.65 14.94 44.94
C MET A 30 6.80 14.66 45.92
N ILE A 31 7.96 14.25 45.40
CA ILE A 31 9.23 14.25 46.11
C ILE A 31 10.18 15.21 45.39
N GLU A 32 10.53 16.32 46.03
CA GLU A 32 11.60 17.21 45.58
C GLU A 32 12.96 16.75 46.15
N VAL A 33 14.04 17.00 45.39
CA VAL A 33 15.42 16.78 45.84
C VAL A 33 16.14 18.13 45.85
N LEU A 34 16.47 18.64 47.03
CA LEU A 34 17.12 19.94 47.21
C LEU A 34 18.59 19.76 47.63
N LEU A 35 19.53 20.40 46.92
CA LEU A 35 20.91 20.53 47.36
C LEU A 35 21.06 21.58 48.46
N VAL A 36 21.94 21.31 49.44
CA VAL A 36 22.46 22.31 50.40
C VAL A 36 23.98 22.09 50.54
N LEU A 37 24.77 23.17 50.58
CA LEU A 37 26.23 23.11 50.49
C LEU A 37 26.91 24.23 51.31
N THR A 38 27.49 23.92 52.47
CA THR A 38 28.35 24.78 53.34
C THR A 38 28.96 23.96 54.51
N SER A 39 30.08 24.31 55.18
CA SER A 39 31.35 24.97 54.79
C SER A 39 32.33 25.07 56.01
N LEU A 40 33.59 24.58 55.90
CA LEU A 40 34.73 24.75 56.87
C LEU A 40 34.55 24.14 58.30
N SER A 41 35.55 23.78 59.13
CA SER A 41 37.02 23.55 59.09
C SER A 41 37.40 22.64 60.32
N GLY A 42 38.63 22.31 60.77
CA GLY A 42 40.04 22.74 60.50
C GLY A 42 41.05 22.08 61.49
N LEU A 43 42.32 22.53 61.48
CA LEU A 43 43.51 22.05 62.26
C LEU A 43 44.04 20.62 61.94
N VAL A 44 45.32 20.20 62.12
CA VAL A 44 46.71 20.72 61.90
C VAL A 44 47.71 20.13 62.92
N SER A 45 48.72 19.36 62.46
CA SER A 45 50.13 19.28 62.96
C SER A 45 50.92 18.19 62.18
N ARG A 46 52.02 18.50 61.44
CA ARG A 46 53.47 18.40 61.79
C ARG A 46 53.95 16.94 62.06
N VAL A 47 55.07 16.41 61.55
CA VAL A 47 56.46 16.93 61.39
C VAL A 47 57.20 16.31 60.15
N THR A 48 58.31 16.91 59.68
CA THR A 48 59.19 16.53 58.54
C THR A 48 60.66 16.28 59.04
N PRO A 49 61.80 16.24 58.26
CA PRO A 49 62.07 16.33 56.80
C PRO A 49 63.20 15.42 56.23
N ARG A 50 63.39 15.41 54.88
CA ARG A 50 64.65 15.75 54.13
C ARG A 50 64.44 15.62 52.58
N PRO A 51 65.31 16.16 51.70
CA PRO A 51 64.80 16.89 50.52
C PRO A 51 65.37 16.52 49.12
N ALA A 52 64.71 17.13 48.11
CA ALA A 52 65.24 17.63 46.83
C ALA A 52 65.67 16.67 45.70
N ALA A 53 64.89 16.68 44.61
CA ALA A 53 65.35 17.07 43.26
C ALA A 53 64.15 17.55 42.41
N ALA A 54 64.39 18.26 41.31
CA ALA A 54 63.34 18.89 40.49
C ALA A 54 62.92 18.04 39.28
N THR A 55 61.65 18.17 38.85
CA THR A 55 61.20 18.56 37.48
C THR A 55 59.69 18.32 37.38
N LEU A 56 58.92 19.30 36.88
CA LEU A 56 57.53 19.09 36.47
C LEU A 56 57.19 19.95 35.25
N LEU A 57 56.25 19.48 34.43
CA LEU A 57 56.06 19.83 33.02
C LEU A 57 54.56 20.02 32.71
N ALA A 58 54.25 20.86 31.72
CA ALA A 58 52.90 21.19 31.23
C ALA A 58 52.03 21.96 32.27
N ILE A 59 51.09 22.84 31.90
CA ILE A 59 50.25 22.87 30.70
C ILE A 59 50.24 24.26 30.05
N ALA A 60 50.27 24.31 28.71
CA ALA A 60 49.96 25.48 27.90
C ALA A 60 49.40 25.04 26.53
N VAL A 61 48.66 25.92 25.86
CA VAL A 61 48.06 25.75 24.52
C VAL A 61 46.92 24.72 24.42
N ALA A 62 45.69 25.17 24.72
CA ALA A 62 44.42 24.57 24.24
C ALA A 62 43.24 25.56 24.38
N ALA A 63 43.37 26.78 23.84
CA ALA A 63 42.43 27.90 24.10
C ALA A 63 41.86 28.58 22.83
N VAL A 64 41.83 27.88 21.70
CA VAL A 64 41.04 28.23 20.50
C VAL A 64 40.51 26.91 19.95
N GLY A 65 39.18 26.73 19.90
CA GLY A 65 38.59 25.44 19.49
C GLY A 65 37.15 25.14 19.92
N LEU A 66 36.50 26.02 20.69
CA LEU A 66 35.06 25.96 20.95
C LEU A 66 34.33 26.98 20.08
N GLY A 67 33.94 26.55 18.87
CA GLY A 67 32.88 27.23 18.13
C GLY A 67 31.55 27.14 18.88
N PRO A 68 30.55 27.98 18.58
CA PRO A 68 29.23 27.83 19.17
C PRO A 68 28.69 26.44 18.87
N ALA A 69 28.17 25.75 19.89
CA ALA A 69 27.43 24.51 19.69
C ALA A 69 26.27 24.83 18.74
N ALA A 70 26.22 24.14 17.59
CA ALA A 70 25.19 24.39 16.60
C ALA A 70 23.83 24.10 17.23
N SER A 71 23.00 25.15 17.36
CA SER A 71 21.58 24.97 17.66
C SER A 71 20.99 24.00 16.63
N PRO A 72 20.09 23.07 17.03
CA PRO A 72 19.38 22.26 16.06
C PRO A 72 18.72 23.20 15.03
N ALA A 73 18.96 22.96 13.75
CA ALA A 73 18.42 23.79 12.69
C ALA A 73 16.89 23.79 12.81
N ALA A 74 16.28 24.97 12.88
CA ALA A 74 14.83 25.10 12.84
C ALA A 74 14.30 24.57 11.50
N ALA A 75 13.15 23.90 11.52
CA ALA A 75 12.54 23.34 10.32
C ALA A 75 12.36 24.42 9.25
N ALA A 76 12.80 24.13 8.03
CA ALA A 76 12.65 25.06 6.92
C ALA A 76 11.22 24.99 6.38
N THR A 77 10.48 26.09 6.52
CA THR A 77 9.22 26.30 5.80
C THR A 77 9.52 26.44 4.30
N ILE A 78 9.10 25.46 3.50
CA ILE A 78 9.27 25.44 2.06
C ILE A 78 8.01 26.01 1.38
N PRO A 79 8.09 27.13 0.64
CA PRO A 79 6.93 27.71 -0.05
C PRO A 79 6.41 26.82 -1.18
N ALA A 80 5.10 26.73 -1.31
CA ALA A 80 4.37 25.88 -2.25
C ALA A 80 3.13 26.62 -2.79
N GLY A 81 3.38 27.60 -3.67
CA GLY A 81 2.35 28.55 -4.11
C GLY A 81 2.07 29.58 -3.03
N ALA A 82 0.80 29.70 -2.62
CA ALA A 82 0.38 30.43 -1.43
C ALA A 82 0.51 29.59 -0.13
N GLY A 83 0.66 28.27 -0.25
CA GLY A 83 0.86 27.35 0.86
C GLY A 83 2.33 27.05 1.18
N SER A 84 2.57 26.11 2.08
CA SER A 84 3.90 25.63 2.46
C SER A 84 3.88 24.28 3.19
N TYR A 85 5.05 23.63 3.26
CA TYR A 85 5.31 22.42 4.06
C TYR A 85 6.65 22.55 4.81
N THR A 86 6.88 21.75 5.85
CA THR A 86 8.17 21.69 6.57
C THR A 86 9.13 20.65 5.97
N ASP A 87 10.44 20.91 5.99
CA ASP A 87 11.48 19.95 5.57
C ASP A 87 11.86 18.90 6.64
N SER A 88 11.24 19.03 7.82
CA SER A 88 11.50 18.22 9.00
C SER A 88 10.28 18.24 9.92
N ARG A 89 10.04 17.10 10.60
CA ARG A 89 8.80 16.83 11.33
C ARG A 89 8.54 17.81 12.49
N PRO A 90 7.27 18.15 12.79
CA PRO A 90 6.93 18.98 13.93
C PRO A 90 7.39 18.37 15.27
N ALA A 91 7.70 19.23 16.24
CA ALA A 91 8.36 18.82 17.47
C ALA A 91 7.49 17.87 18.31
N GLY A 92 8.00 16.67 18.59
CA GLY A 92 7.32 15.65 19.39
C GLY A 92 6.54 14.61 18.58
N THR A 93 6.44 14.73 17.25
CA THR A 93 5.88 13.67 16.40
C THR A 93 6.95 12.65 15.98
N GLN A 94 6.50 11.48 15.51
CA GLN A 94 7.36 10.42 15.01
C GLN A 94 7.35 10.40 13.48
N GLY A 95 8.27 9.63 12.90
CA GLY A 95 8.24 9.23 11.49
C GLY A 95 8.47 7.71 11.43
N PRO A 96 8.88 7.15 10.28
CA PRO A 96 8.93 5.71 10.09
C PRO A 96 9.76 4.97 11.14
N THR A 97 9.16 3.96 11.78
CA THR A 97 9.74 3.21 12.91
C THR A 97 9.53 1.70 12.80
N THR A 98 10.38 0.93 13.48
CA THR A 98 10.11 -0.48 13.80
C THR A 98 8.82 -0.62 14.62
N ASN A 99 8.33 -1.85 14.76
CA ASN A 99 7.31 -2.27 15.72
C ASN A 99 7.67 -2.00 17.20
N THR A 100 8.87 -1.50 17.48
CA THR A 100 9.38 -1.13 18.81
C THR A 100 9.69 0.37 18.94
N GLY A 101 9.29 1.20 17.97
CA GLY A 101 9.50 2.65 17.98
C GLY A 101 10.93 3.11 17.67
N ALA A 102 11.81 2.23 17.18
CA ALA A 102 13.14 2.62 16.74
C ALA A 102 13.08 3.24 15.33
N PRO A 103 13.60 4.45 15.08
CA PRO A 103 13.54 5.09 13.76
C PRO A 103 14.23 4.26 12.67
N VAL A 104 13.63 4.20 11.48
CA VAL A 104 14.18 3.47 10.33
C VAL A 104 14.35 4.36 9.09
N THR A 105 15.28 3.98 8.23
CA THR A 105 15.53 4.58 6.92
C THR A 105 15.53 3.48 5.84
N PRO A 106 15.29 3.79 4.55
CA PRO A 106 15.22 2.79 3.50
C PRO A 106 16.48 1.90 3.38
N LYS A 107 16.31 0.58 3.42
CA LYS A 107 17.34 -0.44 3.18
C LYS A 107 17.73 -0.53 1.70
N LEU A 108 18.43 0.51 1.21
CA LEU A 108 18.85 0.65 -0.18
C LEU A 108 20.35 0.42 -0.36
N THR A 109 20.76 -0.09 -1.52
CA THR A 109 22.20 -0.11 -1.88
C THR A 109 22.68 1.29 -2.27
N THR A 110 24.01 1.49 -2.33
CA THR A 110 24.62 2.77 -2.74
C THR A 110 24.20 3.24 -4.14
N ALA A 111 23.80 2.32 -5.02
CA ALA A 111 23.30 2.63 -6.37
C ALA A 111 21.81 3.01 -6.38
N ALA A 112 21.04 2.55 -5.38
CA ALA A 112 19.61 2.80 -5.23
C ALA A 112 19.29 4.07 -4.41
N ARG A 113 20.13 4.45 -3.44
CA ARG A 113 19.86 5.46 -2.39
C ARG A 113 19.42 6.87 -2.84
N SER A 114 19.57 7.22 -4.12
CA SER A 114 19.15 8.51 -4.67
C SER A 114 17.83 8.46 -5.45
N LYS A 115 17.26 7.26 -5.63
CA LYS A 115 15.93 7.06 -6.22
C LYS A 115 14.89 7.04 -5.09
N PRO A 116 13.76 7.74 -5.22
CA PRO A 116 12.60 7.48 -4.37
C PRO A 116 12.17 6.01 -4.49
N VAL A 117 12.16 5.30 -3.37
CA VAL A 117 11.70 3.90 -3.29
C VAL A 117 10.19 3.90 -3.06
N PRO A 118 9.40 3.04 -3.73
CA PRO A 118 8.01 2.86 -3.35
C PRO A 118 7.92 2.22 -1.95
N THR A 119 7.10 2.84 -1.13
CA THR A 119 6.46 2.22 0.04
C THR A 119 5.08 1.76 -0.41
N ASN A 120 4.39 0.93 0.37
CA ASN A 120 3.02 0.49 0.01
C ASN A 120 3.03 -0.42 -1.25
N ASP A 121 3.98 -1.35 -1.32
CA ASP A 121 4.19 -2.27 -2.45
C ASP A 121 4.26 -3.73 -1.95
N TRP A 122 4.11 -4.73 -2.84
CA TRP A 122 4.10 -6.17 -2.48
C TRP A 122 5.46 -6.68 -1.94
N TRP A 123 6.51 -5.87 -2.05
CA TRP A 123 7.89 -6.15 -1.64
C TRP A 123 8.48 -5.14 -0.64
N SER A 124 7.69 -4.17 -0.12
CA SER A 124 8.25 -3.05 0.66
C SER A 124 9.06 -3.46 1.90
N SER A 125 8.89 -4.68 2.44
CA SER A 125 9.71 -5.17 3.56
C SER A 125 11.20 -5.36 3.25
N LEU A 126 11.58 -5.39 1.97
CA LEU A 126 12.99 -5.28 1.53
C LEU A 126 13.57 -3.89 1.77
N ALA A 127 12.75 -2.84 1.75
CA ALA A 127 13.16 -1.45 1.97
C ALA A 127 12.85 -0.98 3.41
N PHE A 128 11.73 -1.41 3.99
CA PHE A 128 11.25 -1.04 5.32
C PHE A 128 11.47 -2.18 6.30
N GLN A 129 12.42 -2.00 7.24
CA GLN A 129 12.62 -2.95 8.33
C GLN A 129 11.59 -2.73 9.44
N ARG A 130 10.40 -3.34 9.31
CA ARG A 130 9.36 -3.26 10.36
C ARG A 130 9.81 -3.91 11.67
N TYR A 131 10.62 -4.97 11.62
CA TYR A 131 11.03 -5.75 12.79
C TYR A 131 12.55 -5.65 13.00
N GLY A 132 12.98 -5.23 14.19
CA GLY A 132 14.40 -4.99 14.51
C GLY A 132 15.28 -6.24 14.45
N ASP A 133 14.70 -7.42 14.62
CA ASP A 133 15.33 -8.74 14.58
C ASP A 133 15.31 -9.40 13.18
N ASN A 134 14.54 -8.86 12.22
CA ASN A 134 14.52 -9.33 10.83
C ASN A 134 15.14 -8.31 9.85
N PRO A 135 16.45 -8.37 9.58
CA PRO A 135 17.12 -7.49 8.62
C PRO A 135 16.85 -7.85 7.15
N TYR A 136 16.09 -8.92 6.86
CA TYR A 136 15.84 -9.46 5.52
C TYR A 136 14.48 -8.96 4.95
N SER A 137 13.47 -9.83 4.81
CA SER A 137 12.10 -9.46 4.41
C SER A 137 11.05 -10.26 5.17
N THR A 138 9.79 -9.83 5.14
CA THR A 138 8.62 -10.71 5.32
C THR A 138 8.31 -11.45 4.01
N PRO A 139 7.38 -12.41 3.98
CA PRO A 139 6.98 -13.07 2.74
C PRO A 139 6.35 -12.10 1.73
N MET A 140 6.76 -12.18 0.47
CA MET A 140 6.39 -11.30 -0.65
C MET A 140 5.68 -12.12 -1.74
N TYR A 141 4.62 -11.57 -2.34
CA TYR A 141 3.62 -12.35 -3.10
C TYR A 141 3.56 -12.01 -4.60
N GLY A 142 4.71 -12.01 -5.27
CA GLY A 142 4.84 -11.72 -6.71
C GLY A 142 4.37 -12.85 -7.64
N HIS A 143 3.09 -13.26 -7.56
CA HIS A 143 2.57 -14.52 -8.14
C HIS A 143 2.93 -14.73 -9.63
N PRO A 144 3.11 -16.00 -10.09
CA PRO A 144 2.77 -17.26 -9.41
C PRO A 144 3.68 -17.60 -8.23
N LEU A 145 4.90 -17.06 -8.19
CA LEU A 145 5.85 -17.30 -7.13
C LEU A 145 5.59 -16.44 -5.89
N THR A 146 5.94 -16.99 -4.74
CA THR A 146 6.04 -16.30 -3.44
C THR A 146 7.47 -16.41 -2.93
N TYR A 147 7.92 -15.41 -2.18
CA TYR A 147 9.34 -15.21 -1.89
C TYR A 147 9.60 -14.79 -0.44
N GLN A 148 10.75 -15.14 0.15
CA GLN A 148 11.24 -14.47 1.36
C GLN A 148 12.77 -14.37 1.37
N ALA A 149 13.31 -13.20 1.69
CA ALA A 149 14.75 -13.04 1.83
C ALA A 149 15.26 -13.60 3.17
N LYS A 150 16.42 -14.25 3.16
CA LYS A 150 17.15 -14.80 4.32
C LYS A 150 18.66 -14.54 4.16
N ALA A 151 19.46 -14.85 5.19
CA ALA A 151 20.92 -14.73 5.15
C ALA A 151 21.59 -15.47 3.97
N SER A 152 21.05 -16.64 3.60
CA SER A 152 21.56 -17.54 2.56
C SER A 152 21.09 -17.22 1.13
N GLY A 153 20.20 -16.23 0.96
CA GLY A 153 19.63 -15.86 -0.33
C GLY A 153 18.11 -15.70 -0.27
N LEU A 154 17.42 -16.16 -1.32
CA LEU A 154 15.97 -15.98 -1.53
C LEU A 154 15.23 -17.32 -1.43
N GLU A 155 14.36 -17.47 -0.45
CA GLU A 155 13.34 -18.54 -0.45
C GLU A 155 12.32 -18.27 -1.56
N VAL A 156 11.90 -19.34 -2.23
CA VAL A 156 10.95 -19.36 -3.35
C VAL A 156 9.98 -20.51 -3.14
N GLY A 157 8.69 -20.26 -3.36
CA GLY A 157 7.66 -21.30 -3.33
C GLY A 157 6.43 -20.95 -4.15
N TYR A 158 5.69 -21.97 -4.54
CA TYR A 158 4.47 -21.85 -5.36
C TYR A 158 3.27 -22.48 -4.61
N PRO A 159 2.72 -21.81 -3.58
CA PRO A 159 1.60 -22.35 -2.82
C PRO A 159 0.34 -22.47 -3.70
N THR A 160 -0.07 -23.71 -3.99
CA THR A 160 -1.18 -24.06 -4.89
C THR A 160 -2.48 -24.45 -4.17
N THR A 161 -2.43 -24.66 -2.85
CA THR A 161 -3.57 -25.09 -2.03
C THR A 161 -3.92 -24.00 -1.03
N PRO A 162 -5.18 -23.53 -0.96
CA PRO A 162 -5.60 -22.58 0.06
C PRO A 162 -5.76 -23.27 1.42
N ALA A 163 -5.32 -22.59 2.48
CA ALA A 163 -5.78 -22.81 3.84
C ALA A 163 -6.97 -21.88 4.14
N ILE A 164 -7.89 -22.33 4.98
CA ILE A 164 -8.93 -21.49 5.59
C ILE A 164 -8.57 -21.31 7.06
N VAL A 165 -8.46 -20.06 7.52
CA VAL A 165 -7.97 -19.65 8.83
C VAL A 165 -8.88 -18.56 9.44
N GLY A 166 -8.60 -18.11 10.66
CA GLY A 166 -9.40 -17.06 11.33
C GLY A 166 -10.86 -17.46 11.58
N ASP A 167 -11.09 -18.72 12.01
CA ASP A 167 -12.41 -19.31 12.21
C ASP A 167 -13.34 -19.23 10.98
N GLY A 168 -12.76 -19.37 9.79
CA GLY A 168 -13.46 -19.29 8.50
C GLY A 168 -13.21 -17.96 7.77
N ARG A 169 -12.88 -16.90 8.50
CA ARG A 169 -12.85 -15.52 7.97
C ARG A 169 -11.69 -15.18 7.04
N GLN A 170 -10.72 -16.05 6.81
CA GLN A 170 -9.64 -15.79 5.84
C GLN A 170 -9.32 -17.02 5.01
N TYR A 171 -9.17 -16.83 3.70
CA TYR A 171 -8.51 -17.81 2.84
C TYR A 171 -7.10 -17.32 2.49
N GLU A 172 -6.12 -18.22 2.50
CA GLU A 172 -4.74 -17.88 2.16
C GLU A 172 -3.95 -19.01 1.52
N TYR A 173 -3.09 -18.64 0.57
CA TYR A 173 -2.04 -19.48 -0.01
C TYR A 173 -0.71 -19.07 0.62
N ALA A 174 -0.56 -19.32 1.92
CA ALA A 174 0.57 -18.85 2.71
C ALA A 174 1.93 -19.25 2.11
N HIS A 175 2.90 -18.33 2.13
CA HIS A 175 4.25 -18.60 1.65
C HIS A 175 4.89 -19.79 2.38
N LYS A 176 5.46 -20.69 1.58
CA LYS A 176 6.23 -21.84 2.03
C LYS A 176 7.38 -22.04 1.06
N ALA A 177 8.61 -22.06 1.56
CA ALA A 177 9.77 -22.32 0.72
C ALA A 177 9.73 -23.75 0.16
N ASP A 178 9.64 -23.88 -1.16
CA ASP A 178 9.91 -25.13 -1.88
C ASP A 178 11.43 -25.30 -2.09
N LEU A 179 12.13 -24.17 -2.26
CA LEU A 179 13.58 -24.08 -2.39
C LEU A 179 14.13 -22.70 -1.95
N THR A 180 15.43 -22.63 -1.70
CA THR A 180 16.19 -21.40 -1.46
C THR A 180 17.24 -21.22 -2.55
N VAL A 181 17.29 -20.04 -3.17
CA VAL A 181 18.21 -19.63 -4.24
C VAL A 181 19.31 -18.76 -3.64
N GLY A 182 20.57 -19.14 -3.85
CA GLY A 182 21.70 -18.36 -3.35
C GLY A 182 23.04 -18.86 -3.89
N LEU A 183 24.11 -18.67 -3.12
CA LEU A 183 25.46 -19.11 -3.47
C LEU A 183 26.05 -20.01 -2.38
N SER A 184 26.97 -20.89 -2.78
CA SER A 184 27.69 -21.78 -1.86
C SER A 184 28.47 -20.99 -0.80
N GLY A 185 27.96 -21.05 0.44
CA GLY A 185 28.51 -20.39 1.61
C GLY A 185 28.04 -18.94 1.85
N LEU A 186 27.04 -18.45 1.10
CA LEU A 186 26.45 -17.12 1.33
C LEU A 186 25.83 -17.02 2.73
N ASN A 187 26.24 -15.99 3.48
CA ASN A 187 25.67 -15.65 4.78
C ASN A 187 25.67 -14.13 4.98
N SER A 188 24.79 -13.44 4.26
CA SER A 188 24.59 -11.99 4.33
C SER A 188 23.99 -11.58 5.69
N PRO A 189 24.42 -10.47 6.30
CA PRO A 189 23.83 -9.97 7.55
C PRO A 189 22.47 -9.27 7.33
N ASP A 190 22.18 -8.85 6.10
CA ASP A 190 20.93 -8.18 5.72
C ASP A 190 20.56 -8.45 4.24
N THR A 191 19.41 -7.91 3.82
CA THR A 191 19.04 -7.78 2.41
C THR A 191 18.61 -6.33 2.13
N LYS A 192 18.94 -5.82 0.95
CA LYS A 192 18.64 -4.44 0.51
C LYS A 192 18.00 -4.44 -0.88
N ALA A 193 17.21 -3.42 -1.21
CA ALA A 193 16.77 -3.19 -2.58
C ALA A 193 17.89 -2.49 -3.39
N ASP A 194 18.25 -3.05 -4.55
CA ASP A 194 19.33 -2.56 -5.43
C ASP A 194 18.81 -1.97 -6.74
N ALA A 195 17.71 -2.52 -7.27
CA ALA A 195 16.97 -1.98 -8.40
C ALA A 195 15.50 -2.34 -8.31
N TRP A 196 14.63 -1.51 -8.88
CA TRP A 196 13.22 -1.77 -9.09
C TRP A 196 12.71 -0.98 -10.30
N SER A 197 11.52 -1.36 -10.76
CA SER A 197 10.66 -0.67 -11.72
C SER A 197 9.23 -1.18 -11.52
N ASP A 198 8.28 -0.67 -12.29
CA ASP A 198 6.82 -0.72 -12.10
C ASP A 198 6.18 -1.95 -11.40
N TRP A 199 6.65 -3.19 -11.63
CA TRP A 199 6.21 -4.38 -10.88
C TRP A 199 7.33 -5.41 -10.64
N THR A 200 8.60 -4.98 -10.71
CA THR A 200 9.77 -5.85 -10.58
C THR A 200 10.81 -5.26 -9.64
N VAL A 201 11.42 -6.10 -8.80
CA VAL A 201 12.45 -5.72 -7.82
C VAL A 201 13.66 -6.67 -7.89
N THR A 202 14.83 -6.13 -7.56
CA THR A 202 16.08 -6.87 -7.39
C THR A 202 16.61 -6.66 -5.96
N PRO A 203 16.25 -7.52 -5.00
CA PRO A 203 16.98 -7.67 -3.74
C PRO A 203 18.46 -8.01 -3.95
N TYR A 204 19.29 -7.59 -2.99
CA TYR A 204 20.75 -7.74 -2.96
C TYR A 204 21.24 -8.19 -1.58
N TRP A 205 22.23 -9.10 -1.60
CA TRP A 205 22.90 -9.70 -0.46
C TRP A 205 24.43 -9.56 -0.62
N ALA A 206 25.15 -9.37 0.48
CA ALA A 206 26.61 -9.40 0.49
C ALA A 206 27.18 -9.79 1.87
N ASP A 207 28.08 -10.77 1.90
CA ASP A 207 28.78 -11.24 3.12
C ASP A 207 30.25 -10.75 3.21
N GLY A 208 30.66 -9.86 2.31
CA GLY A 208 32.02 -9.36 2.17
C GLY A 208 32.95 -10.24 1.32
N SER A 209 32.62 -11.53 1.12
CA SER A 209 33.31 -12.43 0.17
C SER A 209 32.50 -12.66 -1.10
N ARG A 210 31.17 -12.59 -0.99
CA ARG A 210 30.18 -12.86 -2.03
C ARG A 210 29.25 -11.69 -2.23
N THR A 211 28.68 -11.59 -3.42
CA THR A 211 27.48 -10.78 -3.68
C THR A 211 26.46 -11.63 -4.41
N PHE A 212 25.18 -11.42 -4.12
CA PHE A 212 24.07 -12.13 -4.77
C PHE A 212 22.91 -11.16 -5.04
N ARG A 213 22.20 -11.41 -6.15
CA ARG A 213 21.03 -10.65 -6.63
C ARG A 213 20.03 -11.63 -7.22
N ALA A 214 18.75 -11.34 -7.06
CA ALA A 214 17.67 -12.07 -7.73
C ALA A 214 16.61 -11.09 -8.21
N THR A 215 16.42 -10.95 -9.52
CA THR A 215 15.32 -10.16 -10.09
C THR A 215 14.05 -10.99 -10.08
N ILE A 216 13.00 -10.43 -9.47
CA ILE A 216 11.67 -11.03 -9.26
C ILE A 216 10.59 -9.99 -9.57
N GLY A 217 9.34 -10.43 -9.77
CA GLY A 217 8.23 -9.53 -10.06
C GLY A 217 6.89 -10.23 -10.18
N HIS A 218 5.82 -9.44 -10.17
CA HIS A 218 4.48 -9.96 -10.48
C HIS A 218 4.42 -10.52 -11.90
N GLY A 219 3.68 -11.63 -12.05
CA GLY A 219 3.52 -12.32 -13.32
C GLY A 219 4.77 -13.01 -13.85
N MET A 220 5.89 -12.99 -13.12
CA MET A 220 7.13 -13.65 -13.52
C MET A 220 7.16 -15.08 -12.96
N PRO A 221 7.11 -16.12 -13.81
CA PRO A 221 7.39 -17.50 -13.37
C PRO A 221 8.90 -17.79 -13.23
N PHE A 222 9.76 -16.83 -13.60
CA PHE A 222 11.22 -16.92 -13.52
C PHE A 222 11.78 -16.14 -12.33
N VAL A 223 12.87 -16.64 -11.76
CA VAL A 223 13.83 -15.84 -10.96
C VAL A 223 15.13 -15.73 -11.73
N TYR A 224 15.57 -14.50 -12.00
CA TYR A 224 16.82 -14.24 -12.72
C TYR A 224 17.92 -13.82 -11.74
N ALA A 225 18.88 -14.71 -11.50
CA ALA A 225 19.88 -14.56 -10.46
C ALA A 225 21.25 -14.12 -11.00
N LYS A 226 21.95 -13.29 -10.23
CA LYS A 226 23.37 -12.99 -10.43
C LYS A 226 24.16 -13.20 -9.14
N GLY A 227 25.40 -13.64 -9.24
CA GLY A 227 26.24 -13.95 -8.09
C GLY A 227 27.74 -13.93 -8.36
N SER A 228 28.51 -13.68 -7.31
CA SER A 228 29.97 -13.71 -7.30
C SER A 228 30.52 -14.27 -5.99
N GLY A 229 31.72 -14.85 -6.03
CA GLY A 229 32.42 -15.37 -4.83
C GLY A 229 32.02 -16.79 -4.38
N GLY A 230 31.17 -17.49 -5.16
CA GLY A 230 30.81 -18.88 -4.91
C GLY A 230 29.91 -19.44 -6.02
N ASP A 231 29.78 -20.76 -6.06
CA ASP A 231 28.92 -21.48 -7.00
C ASP A 231 27.44 -21.15 -6.79
N ALA A 232 26.63 -21.26 -7.84
CA ALA A 232 25.17 -21.22 -7.72
C ALA A 232 24.71 -22.37 -6.83
N ARG A 233 23.83 -22.09 -5.87
CA ARG A 233 23.31 -23.07 -4.92
C ARG A 233 21.79 -22.95 -4.81
N ILE A 234 21.11 -24.07 -5.07
CA ILE A 234 19.72 -24.28 -4.71
C ILE A 234 19.67 -25.24 -3.52
N THR A 235 18.91 -24.91 -2.49
CA THR A 235 18.65 -25.82 -1.35
C THR A 235 17.15 -26.10 -1.29
N THR A 236 16.73 -27.33 -1.52
CA THR A 236 15.32 -27.73 -1.68
C THR A 236 14.70 -28.18 -0.34
N ALA A 237 13.38 -28.03 -0.18
CA ALA A 237 12.67 -28.39 1.07
C ALA A 237 12.72 -29.91 1.38
N SER A 238 12.88 -30.74 0.36
CA SER A 238 13.19 -32.17 0.46
C SER A 238 14.24 -32.53 -0.59
N ALA A 239 14.74 -33.77 -0.59
CA ALA A 239 15.41 -34.30 -1.79
C ALA A 239 14.43 -34.22 -2.99
N PRO A 240 14.85 -33.71 -4.15
CA PRO A 240 13.98 -33.52 -5.31
C PRO A 240 13.93 -34.75 -6.22
N THR A 241 12.82 -34.94 -6.94
CA THR A 241 12.72 -35.91 -8.04
C THR A 241 13.14 -35.24 -9.34
N VAL A 242 14.24 -35.69 -9.95
CA VAL A 242 14.64 -35.23 -11.29
C VAL A 242 13.73 -35.85 -12.35
N PHE A 243 13.15 -35.03 -13.22
CA PHE A 243 12.35 -35.48 -14.38
C PHE A 243 13.04 -35.22 -15.73
N SER A 244 14.05 -34.35 -15.76
CA SER A 244 14.93 -34.16 -16.92
C SER A 244 16.29 -33.70 -16.45
N ASP A 245 17.35 -34.30 -16.98
CA ASP A 245 18.73 -33.86 -16.77
C ASP A 245 19.38 -33.66 -18.15
N GLN A 246 19.95 -32.47 -18.35
CA GLN A 246 20.62 -32.04 -19.57
C GLN A 246 21.90 -31.24 -19.21
N GLY A 247 22.50 -31.53 -18.05
CA GLY A 247 23.68 -30.86 -17.52
C GLY A 247 23.35 -29.45 -17.00
N ASN A 248 23.62 -28.42 -17.81
CA ASN A 248 23.35 -27.03 -17.42
C ASN A 248 21.85 -26.68 -17.32
N VAL A 249 20.95 -27.59 -17.73
CA VAL A 249 19.50 -27.47 -17.60
C VAL A 249 18.95 -28.70 -16.86
N LEU A 250 18.40 -28.48 -15.66
CA LEU A 250 17.88 -29.54 -14.79
C LEU A 250 16.40 -29.29 -14.48
N GLY A 251 15.54 -30.28 -14.78
CA GLY A 251 14.12 -30.29 -14.43
C GLY A 251 13.87 -31.12 -13.18
N ILE A 252 13.37 -30.49 -12.11
CA ILE A 252 13.11 -31.11 -10.80
C ILE A 252 11.64 -30.99 -10.37
N THR A 253 11.22 -31.87 -9.47
CA THR A 253 9.96 -31.78 -8.73
C THR A 253 10.27 -31.81 -7.24
N VAL A 254 9.75 -30.83 -6.49
CA VAL A 254 9.88 -30.73 -5.02
C VAL A 254 8.57 -30.19 -4.44
N ALA A 255 8.18 -30.64 -3.25
CA ALA A 255 6.97 -30.23 -2.54
C ALA A 255 5.61 -30.39 -3.29
N GLY A 256 5.62 -31.04 -4.47
CA GLY A 256 4.46 -31.16 -5.37
C GLY A 256 4.54 -30.28 -6.62
N HIS A 257 5.55 -29.40 -6.71
CA HIS A 257 5.69 -28.40 -7.77
C HIS A 257 6.89 -28.70 -8.67
N HIS A 258 6.76 -28.38 -9.95
CA HIS A 258 7.82 -28.57 -10.95
C HIS A 258 8.65 -27.30 -11.10
N TYR A 259 9.97 -27.44 -11.17
CA TYR A 259 10.90 -26.35 -11.41
C TYR A 259 11.92 -26.73 -12.49
N ALA A 260 12.39 -25.73 -13.24
CA ALA A 260 13.54 -25.84 -14.12
C ALA A 260 14.67 -24.94 -13.58
N LEU A 261 15.90 -25.46 -13.55
CA LEU A 261 17.10 -24.76 -13.11
C LEU A 261 18.07 -24.61 -14.28
N PHE A 262 18.63 -23.42 -14.47
CA PHE A 262 19.44 -23.07 -15.64
C PHE A 262 20.77 -22.44 -15.20
N ALA A 263 21.87 -23.18 -15.37
CA ALA A 263 23.24 -22.70 -15.18
C ALA A 263 23.85 -22.28 -16.54
N PRO A 264 24.93 -21.48 -16.57
CA PRO A 264 25.59 -21.09 -17.82
C PRO A 264 26.00 -22.28 -18.71
N THR A 265 26.05 -22.09 -20.03
CA THR A 265 26.54 -23.14 -20.94
C THR A 265 27.99 -23.50 -20.61
N GLY A 266 28.24 -24.80 -20.39
CA GLY A 266 29.52 -25.33 -19.90
C GLY A 266 29.58 -25.55 -18.39
N SER A 267 28.53 -25.19 -17.65
CA SER A 267 28.31 -25.57 -16.23
C SER A 267 27.51 -26.88 -16.14
N ASP A 268 27.42 -27.47 -14.94
CA ASP A 268 26.66 -28.70 -14.69
C ASP A 268 26.02 -28.68 -13.28
N TRP A 269 24.78 -29.18 -13.14
CA TRP A 269 24.03 -29.18 -11.88
C TRP A 269 24.26 -30.46 -11.07
N ASN A 270 25.11 -30.34 -10.06
CA ASN A 270 25.48 -31.44 -9.18
C ASN A 270 24.49 -31.55 -8.01
N ILE A 271 23.84 -32.71 -7.82
CA ILE A 271 22.83 -32.95 -6.77
C ILE A 271 23.45 -33.76 -5.61
N SER A 272 23.22 -33.32 -4.38
CA SER A 272 23.59 -34.01 -3.14
C SER A 272 22.49 -33.86 -2.10
N GLY A 273 21.62 -34.87 -1.98
CA GLY A 273 20.45 -34.83 -1.10
C GLY A 273 19.48 -33.73 -1.51
N SER A 274 19.28 -32.72 -0.64
CA SER A 274 18.51 -31.51 -0.92
C SER A 274 19.36 -30.30 -1.34
N THR A 275 20.65 -30.49 -1.62
CA THR A 275 21.53 -29.46 -2.18
C THR A 275 21.71 -29.70 -3.67
N ILE A 276 21.58 -28.65 -4.47
CA ILE A 276 21.93 -28.66 -5.90
C ILE A 276 22.90 -27.50 -6.15
N THR A 277 24.02 -27.75 -6.82
CA THR A 277 25.06 -26.74 -7.05
C THR A 277 25.63 -26.77 -8.47
N ALA A 278 25.86 -25.60 -9.06
CA ALA A 278 26.56 -25.45 -10.34
C ALA A 278 27.61 -24.35 -10.28
N GLY A 279 28.84 -24.67 -10.66
CA GLY A 279 29.93 -23.69 -10.74
C GLY A 279 29.70 -22.72 -11.90
N LEU A 280 29.75 -21.41 -11.63
CA LEU A 280 29.47 -20.37 -12.62
C LEU A 280 30.65 -20.07 -13.57
N GLY A 281 31.84 -20.61 -13.29
CA GLY A 281 33.04 -20.45 -14.10
C GLY A 281 33.47 -18.99 -14.22
N SER A 282 33.48 -18.45 -15.44
CA SER A 282 33.76 -17.04 -15.74
C SER A 282 32.50 -16.18 -15.93
N LYS A 283 31.32 -16.72 -15.61
CA LYS A 283 30.02 -16.03 -15.68
C LYS A 283 29.54 -15.64 -14.28
N ASP A 284 28.56 -14.73 -14.23
CA ASP A 284 27.98 -14.19 -13.00
C ASP A 284 26.48 -14.50 -12.85
N TYR A 285 25.88 -15.37 -13.67
CA TYR A 285 24.43 -15.49 -13.80
C TYR A 285 23.92 -16.94 -13.78
N PHE A 286 22.69 -17.12 -13.29
CA PHE A 286 21.90 -18.36 -13.42
C PHE A 286 20.40 -18.03 -13.24
N SER A 287 19.49 -18.95 -13.54
CA SER A 287 18.06 -18.72 -13.33
C SER A 287 17.30 -19.97 -12.95
N LEU A 288 16.07 -19.78 -12.50
CA LEU A 288 15.08 -20.85 -12.38
C LEU A 288 13.73 -20.41 -12.95
N ALA A 289 12.87 -21.36 -13.24
CA ALA A 289 11.44 -21.13 -13.40
C ALA A 289 10.61 -22.16 -12.63
N VAL A 290 9.46 -21.74 -12.10
CA VAL A 290 8.38 -22.69 -11.78
C VAL A 290 7.68 -23.09 -13.07
N LEU A 291 7.49 -24.38 -13.29
CA LEU A 291 6.80 -24.89 -14.47
C LEU A 291 5.33 -25.22 -14.13
N PRO A 292 4.38 -24.94 -15.05
CA PRO A 292 2.98 -25.34 -14.89
C PRO A 292 2.81 -26.87 -15.02
N SER A 293 3.72 -27.52 -15.75
CA SER A 293 3.76 -28.95 -16.07
C SER A 293 5.15 -29.33 -16.58
N THR A 294 5.51 -30.62 -16.58
CA THR A 294 6.87 -31.05 -16.98
C THR A 294 7.17 -30.89 -18.47
N ASP A 295 6.17 -30.95 -19.36
CA ASP A 295 6.32 -30.70 -20.79
C ASP A 295 6.75 -29.26 -21.12
N ALA A 296 6.40 -28.31 -20.24
CA ALA A 296 6.70 -26.89 -20.42
C ALA A 296 8.21 -26.58 -20.44
N LEU A 297 9.06 -27.48 -19.94
CA LEU A 297 10.52 -27.30 -19.85
C LEU A 297 11.15 -26.78 -21.16
N ALA A 298 10.72 -27.29 -22.32
CA ALA A 298 11.25 -26.86 -23.63
C ALA A 298 10.90 -25.40 -23.96
N THR A 299 9.69 -24.96 -23.61
CA THR A 299 9.21 -23.58 -23.79
C THR A 299 9.93 -22.62 -22.84
N TYR A 300 10.05 -22.99 -21.56
CA TYR A 300 10.71 -22.16 -20.56
C TYR A 300 12.23 -22.06 -20.78
N ARG A 301 12.89 -23.11 -21.29
CA ARG A 301 14.32 -23.08 -21.64
C ARG A 301 14.69 -21.96 -22.62
N LYS A 302 13.80 -21.57 -23.54
CA LYS A 302 14.03 -20.45 -24.49
C LYS A 302 14.46 -19.17 -23.77
N TYR A 303 13.84 -18.87 -22.62
CA TYR A 303 13.98 -17.59 -21.93
C TYR A 303 14.77 -17.68 -20.63
N ALA A 304 15.38 -18.84 -20.35
CA ALA A 304 16.28 -19.07 -19.22
C ALA A 304 17.37 -17.99 -19.07
N PHE A 305 17.95 -17.55 -20.18
CA PHE A 305 19.02 -16.54 -20.20
C PHE A 305 18.55 -15.17 -20.69
N SER A 306 17.25 -14.98 -20.97
CA SER A 306 16.64 -13.70 -21.36
C SER A 306 16.19 -12.96 -20.09
N PHE A 307 17.16 -12.37 -19.39
CA PHE A 307 16.95 -11.81 -18.05
C PHE A 307 16.08 -10.57 -18.12
N VAL A 308 14.98 -10.53 -17.36
CA VAL A 308 14.21 -9.31 -17.15
C VAL A 308 15.07 -8.31 -16.36
N THR A 309 15.20 -7.09 -16.89
CA THR A 309 16.00 -5.99 -16.31
C THR A 309 15.17 -4.74 -16.01
N GLY A 310 13.89 -4.71 -16.40
CA GLY A 310 12.95 -3.66 -16.06
C GLY A 310 11.52 -4.00 -16.49
N SER A 311 10.56 -3.27 -15.94
CA SER A 311 9.12 -3.35 -16.21
C SER A 311 8.56 -1.94 -16.40
N GLN A 312 7.63 -1.76 -17.33
CA GLN A 312 6.96 -0.47 -17.54
C GLN A 312 5.52 -0.65 -18.06
N VAL A 313 4.56 0.04 -17.44
CA VAL A 313 3.21 0.25 -17.98
C VAL A 313 3.11 1.62 -18.67
N ALA A 314 2.42 1.66 -19.81
CA ALA A 314 1.99 2.89 -20.46
C ALA A 314 0.49 2.81 -20.74
N TRP A 315 -0.26 3.84 -20.39
CA TRP A 315 -1.71 3.92 -20.59
C TRP A 315 -2.11 5.03 -21.55
N GLN A 316 -3.25 4.85 -22.22
CA GLN A 316 -3.89 5.86 -23.06
C GLN A 316 -5.41 5.79 -22.84
N THR A 317 -6.01 6.94 -22.56
CA THR A 317 -7.48 7.11 -22.52
C THR A 317 -7.95 7.68 -23.86
N THR A 318 -8.84 6.99 -24.58
CA THR A 318 -9.34 7.45 -25.89
C THR A 318 -10.72 6.86 -26.17
N GLY A 319 -11.66 7.72 -26.59
CA GLY A 319 -13.02 7.29 -26.99
C GLY A 319 -13.80 6.56 -25.90
N GLY A 320 -13.58 6.90 -24.62
CA GLY A 320 -14.21 6.23 -23.47
C GLY A 320 -13.55 4.89 -23.08
N ASN A 321 -12.42 4.52 -23.69
CA ASN A 321 -11.67 3.31 -23.32
C ASN A 321 -10.31 3.69 -22.73
N VAL A 322 -9.86 2.91 -21.74
CA VAL A 322 -8.48 2.90 -21.23
C VAL A 322 -7.77 1.70 -21.85
N ARG A 323 -6.67 1.96 -22.54
CA ARG A 323 -5.76 0.94 -23.06
C ARG A 323 -4.45 1.00 -22.31
N ALA A 324 -4.07 -0.06 -21.61
CA ALA A 324 -2.80 -0.16 -20.89
C ALA A 324 -1.90 -1.21 -21.56
N THR A 325 -0.65 -0.86 -21.84
CA THR A 325 0.37 -1.77 -22.37
C THR A 325 1.46 -1.97 -21.32
N TYR A 326 1.70 -3.24 -20.98
CA TYR A 326 2.66 -3.71 -19.99
C TYR A 326 3.84 -4.32 -20.73
N SER A 327 5.04 -3.80 -20.53
CA SER A 327 6.27 -4.22 -21.21
C SER A 327 7.38 -4.56 -20.24
N LEU A 328 8.00 -5.72 -20.43
CA LEU A 328 9.25 -6.13 -19.78
C LEU A 328 10.45 -5.84 -20.68
N THR A 329 11.49 -5.24 -20.12
CA THR A 329 12.80 -5.09 -20.78
C THR A 329 13.65 -6.30 -20.46
N THR A 330 14.32 -6.87 -21.48
CA THR A 330 15.10 -8.11 -21.36
C THR A 330 16.53 -7.97 -21.87
N GLU A 331 17.44 -8.72 -21.27
CA GLU A 331 18.87 -8.76 -21.62
C GLU A 331 19.33 -10.22 -21.71
N ALA A 332 19.77 -10.67 -22.89
CA ALA A 332 20.35 -12.01 -22.99
C ALA A 332 21.72 -12.10 -22.33
N LYS A 333 21.86 -13.08 -21.44
CA LYS A 333 23.14 -13.55 -20.92
C LYS A 333 23.81 -14.56 -21.85
N GLU A 334 23.00 -15.30 -22.61
CA GLU A 334 23.42 -16.24 -23.65
C GLU A 334 22.45 -16.22 -24.83
N GLY A 335 22.96 -16.45 -26.04
CA GLY A 335 22.16 -16.50 -27.26
C GLY A 335 21.54 -15.16 -27.68
N THR A 336 20.52 -15.25 -28.53
CA THR A 336 19.87 -14.10 -29.20
C THR A 336 18.47 -13.79 -28.69
N GLU A 337 17.90 -14.62 -27.83
CA GLU A 337 16.53 -14.45 -27.34
C GLU A 337 16.34 -13.14 -26.56
N ARG A 338 15.15 -12.54 -26.69
CA ARG A 338 14.70 -11.36 -25.92
C ARG A 338 13.24 -11.45 -25.47
N GLY A 339 12.57 -12.58 -25.71
CA GLY A 339 11.25 -12.83 -25.14
C GLY A 339 11.30 -13.17 -23.65
N THR A 340 10.13 -13.36 -23.05
CA THR A 340 9.95 -14.03 -21.75
C THR A 340 8.51 -14.53 -21.65
N LEU A 341 8.19 -15.28 -20.60
CA LEU A 341 6.84 -15.77 -20.31
C LEU A 341 6.24 -14.92 -19.20
N GLN A 342 5.01 -14.44 -19.40
CA GLN A 342 4.26 -13.65 -18.41
C GLN A 342 2.98 -14.39 -18.02
N ALA A 343 2.76 -14.54 -16.72
CA ALA A 343 1.51 -15.02 -16.15
C ALA A 343 0.61 -13.82 -15.84
N LEU A 344 -0.50 -13.70 -16.55
CA LEU A 344 -1.48 -12.63 -16.37
C LEU A 344 -2.46 -13.00 -15.25
N TYR A 345 -2.80 -12.05 -14.39
CA TYR A 345 -3.89 -12.16 -13.44
C TYR A 345 -5.27 -12.14 -14.13
N ARG A 346 -6.31 -12.53 -13.38
CA ARG A 346 -7.70 -12.57 -13.89
C ARG A 346 -8.18 -11.25 -14.51
N HIS A 347 -8.00 -10.11 -13.83
CA HIS A 347 -8.36 -8.80 -14.37
C HIS A 347 -7.59 -8.43 -15.66
N GLN A 348 -6.41 -9.02 -15.89
CA GLN A 348 -5.60 -8.75 -17.07
C GLN A 348 -6.03 -9.63 -18.25
N TRP A 349 -6.17 -10.94 -18.05
CA TRP A 349 -6.51 -11.84 -19.16
C TRP A 349 -7.97 -11.78 -19.59
N LEU A 350 -8.87 -11.25 -18.75
CA LEU A 350 -10.26 -10.96 -19.14
C LEU A 350 -10.33 -9.85 -20.21
N HIS A 351 -9.39 -8.90 -20.18
CA HIS A 351 -9.43 -7.67 -21.00
C HIS A 351 -8.27 -7.57 -22.00
N THR A 352 -7.61 -8.69 -22.32
CA THR A 352 -6.58 -8.77 -23.38
C THR A 352 -7.08 -9.50 -24.62
N SER A 353 -6.67 -9.04 -25.79
CA SER A 353 -6.80 -9.76 -27.07
C SER A 353 -5.51 -10.47 -27.49
N ASP A 354 -4.46 -10.41 -26.68
CA ASP A 354 -3.17 -11.01 -27.02
C ASP A 354 -3.21 -12.54 -26.88
N ALA A 355 -2.42 -13.23 -27.71
CA ALA A 355 -2.34 -14.69 -27.68
C ALA A 355 -1.85 -15.21 -26.32
N LEU A 356 -2.61 -16.15 -25.76
CA LEU A 356 -2.27 -16.89 -24.53
C LEU A 356 -1.87 -18.32 -24.89
N THR A 357 -0.96 -18.91 -24.11
CA THR A 357 -0.61 -20.32 -24.19
C THR A 357 -1.65 -21.19 -23.47
N PRO A 358 -1.64 -22.53 -23.64
CA PRO A 358 -2.48 -23.43 -22.83
C PRO A 358 -2.12 -23.46 -21.34
N TYR A 359 -0.98 -22.90 -20.94
CA TYR A 359 -0.47 -22.99 -19.58
C TYR A 359 -1.13 -22.00 -18.62
N THR A 360 -1.34 -22.45 -17.39
CA THR A 360 -1.96 -21.69 -16.29
C THR A 360 -1.20 -21.90 -14.98
N TYR A 361 -1.45 -21.01 -14.02
CA TYR A 361 -1.02 -21.17 -12.63
C TYR A 361 -2.22 -20.91 -11.69
N VAL A 362 -2.19 -21.53 -10.51
CA VAL A 362 -3.09 -21.19 -9.39
C VAL A 362 -2.56 -19.94 -8.69
N SER A 363 -3.44 -19.09 -8.18
CA SER A 363 -3.06 -17.96 -7.33
C SER A 363 -4.23 -17.57 -6.39
N PRO A 364 -3.99 -16.74 -5.37
CA PRO A 364 -5.06 -16.19 -4.53
C PRO A 364 -5.99 -15.21 -5.25
N ARG A 365 -5.68 -14.88 -6.52
CA ARG A 365 -6.44 -14.02 -7.44
C ARG A 365 -7.13 -14.86 -8.54
N GLY A 366 -7.37 -16.14 -8.26
CA GLY A 366 -7.88 -17.14 -9.20
C GLY A 366 -6.82 -17.60 -10.19
N THR A 367 -7.25 -18.29 -11.25
CA THR A 367 -6.36 -18.83 -12.29
C THR A 367 -5.63 -17.72 -13.05
N MET A 368 -4.29 -17.77 -13.06
CA MET A 368 -3.44 -16.96 -13.94
C MET A 368 -3.24 -17.68 -15.28
N LYS A 369 -3.11 -16.93 -16.38
CA LYS A 369 -2.89 -17.48 -17.74
C LYS A 369 -1.56 -17.03 -18.31
N VAL A 370 -0.79 -17.94 -18.90
CA VAL A 370 0.57 -17.66 -19.37
C VAL A 370 0.59 -17.25 -20.85
N ARG A 371 1.42 -16.26 -21.21
CA ARG A 371 1.68 -15.84 -22.59
C ARG A 371 3.18 -15.76 -22.91
N GLU A 372 3.52 -16.02 -24.18
CA GLU A 372 4.90 -16.06 -24.70
C GLU A 372 5.24 -14.76 -25.43
N SER A 373 5.49 -13.68 -24.67
CA SER A 373 6.00 -12.39 -25.17
C SER A 373 6.34 -11.44 -24.02
N ALA A 374 7.31 -10.56 -24.24
CA ALA A 374 7.74 -9.53 -23.28
C ALA A 374 6.75 -8.34 -23.14
N THR A 375 5.78 -8.16 -24.03
CA THR A 375 4.80 -7.05 -23.93
C THR A 375 3.36 -7.50 -24.19
N PHE A 376 2.40 -7.03 -23.38
CA PHE A 376 0.96 -7.31 -23.53
C PHE A 376 0.11 -6.05 -23.34
N THR A 377 -1.17 -6.13 -23.73
CA THR A 377 -2.12 -5.02 -23.62
C THR A 377 -3.43 -5.46 -22.97
N THR A 378 -3.99 -4.63 -22.09
CA THR A 378 -5.41 -4.66 -21.70
C THR A 378 -6.17 -3.48 -22.30
N SER A 379 -7.46 -3.66 -22.56
CA SER A 379 -8.35 -2.61 -23.08
C SER A 379 -9.72 -2.69 -22.41
N GLN A 380 -10.06 -1.67 -21.63
CA GLN A 380 -11.26 -1.62 -20.80
C GLN A 380 -12.07 -0.35 -21.08
N LYS A 381 -13.38 -0.36 -20.80
CA LYS A 381 -14.18 0.87 -20.82
C LYS A 381 -13.96 1.64 -19.53
N ASN A 382 -13.77 2.96 -19.63
CA ASN A 382 -13.79 3.85 -18.48
C ASN A 382 -15.25 3.99 -17.99
N ASN A 383 -15.48 3.81 -16.70
CA ASN A 383 -16.80 4.01 -16.09
C ASN A 383 -17.26 5.48 -16.09
N GLY A 384 -16.30 6.42 -16.18
CA GLY A 384 -16.54 7.85 -15.99
C GLY A 384 -16.69 8.22 -14.52
N VAL A 385 -16.73 9.53 -14.25
CA VAL A 385 -16.90 10.11 -12.91
C VAL A 385 -17.74 11.37 -13.03
N VAL A 386 -18.65 11.57 -12.07
CA VAL A 386 -19.43 12.82 -11.91
C VAL A 386 -19.13 13.43 -10.52
N PRO A 387 -19.19 14.76 -10.34
CA PRO A 387 -18.96 15.39 -9.03
C PRO A 387 -20.07 15.07 -8.02
N ALA A 388 -21.30 14.88 -8.51
CA ALA A 388 -22.47 14.35 -7.82
C ALA A 388 -23.44 13.76 -8.86
N LEU A 389 -24.46 13.01 -8.43
CA LEU A 389 -25.55 12.58 -9.31
C LEU A 389 -26.35 13.78 -9.85
N PRO A 390 -27.04 13.68 -11.01
CA PRO A 390 -27.76 14.80 -11.61
C PRO A 390 -29.01 15.22 -10.82
N ALA A 391 -29.54 16.42 -11.09
CA ALA A 391 -30.75 16.90 -10.44
C ALA A 391 -31.98 16.08 -10.85
N SER A 392 -32.64 15.44 -9.87
CA SER A 392 -33.83 14.59 -10.06
C SER A 392 -35.14 15.27 -9.67
N SER A 393 -36.24 14.86 -10.31
CA SER A 393 -37.61 15.23 -9.90
C SER A 393 -38.16 14.43 -8.73
N GLY A 394 -37.46 13.38 -8.26
CA GLY A 394 -37.79 12.64 -7.04
C GLY A 394 -37.36 13.34 -5.74
N VAL A 395 -36.55 14.39 -5.84
CA VAL A 395 -35.97 15.12 -4.71
C VAL A 395 -36.88 16.28 -4.28
N ASP A 396 -37.42 16.19 -3.07
CA ASP A 396 -38.07 17.32 -2.38
C ASP A 396 -37.00 18.35 -2.01
N LYS A 397 -37.04 19.50 -2.69
CA LYS A 397 -36.08 20.59 -2.49
C LYS A 397 -36.17 21.22 -1.09
N ALA A 398 -37.34 21.23 -0.46
CA ALA A 398 -37.49 21.76 0.90
C ALA A 398 -36.92 20.78 1.94
N ARG A 399 -37.18 19.48 1.80
CA ARG A 399 -36.57 18.44 2.65
C ARG A 399 -35.05 18.43 2.53
N LEU A 400 -34.53 18.46 1.30
CA LEU A 400 -33.08 18.50 1.05
C LEU A 400 -32.44 19.80 1.56
N THR A 401 -33.12 20.95 1.42
CA THR A 401 -32.68 22.22 2.03
C THR A 401 -32.55 22.09 3.56
N GLY A 402 -33.46 21.35 4.22
CA GLY A 402 -33.36 21.03 5.64
C GLY A 402 -32.06 20.31 5.98
N TYR A 403 -31.82 19.14 5.38
CA TYR A 403 -30.62 18.33 5.65
C TYR A 403 -29.31 19.04 5.27
N LEU A 404 -29.29 19.82 4.18
CA LEU A 404 -28.13 20.66 3.82
C LEU A 404 -27.83 21.70 4.90
N ASN A 405 -28.87 22.29 5.49
CA ASN A 405 -28.73 23.28 6.56
C ASN A 405 -28.37 22.66 7.91
N GLU A 406 -28.70 21.39 8.19
CA GLU A 406 -28.21 20.65 9.36
C GLU A 406 -26.68 20.56 9.34
N VAL A 407 -26.09 20.12 8.22
CA VAL A 407 -24.62 20.01 8.08
C VAL A 407 -23.96 21.38 8.01
N ALA A 408 -24.45 22.27 7.14
CA ALA A 408 -23.82 23.56 6.91
C ALA A 408 -23.91 24.53 8.10
N ASN A 409 -24.84 24.32 9.05
CA ASN A 409 -25.01 25.15 10.25
C ASN A 409 -24.77 24.40 11.57
N ALA A 410 -24.15 23.21 11.52
CA ALA A 410 -23.61 22.55 12.70
C ALA A 410 -22.66 23.51 13.47
N SER A 411 -22.63 23.41 14.80
CA SER A 411 -21.72 24.20 15.64
C SER A 411 -20.25 23.86 15.41
N ASP A 412 -19.99 22.63 14.94
CA ASP A 412 -18.72 22.21 14.37
C ASP A 412 -18.97 21.36 13.11
N PRO A 413 -18.85 21.94 11.90
CA PRO A 413 -18.99 21.22 10.63
C PRO A 413 -17.92 20.14 10.39
N PHE A 414 -16.83 20.13 11.16
CA PHE A 414 -15.73 19.16 11.08
C PHE A 414 -15.81 18.08 12.18
N SER A 415 -16.83 18.13 13.06
CA SER A 415 -17.14 17.06 14.04
C SER A 415 -15.97 16.66 14.95
N GLY A 416 -15.13 17.61 15.37
CA GLY A 416 -13.98 17.40 16.23
C GLY A 416 -12.71 16.89 15.52
N ALA A 417 -12.74 16.74 14.19
CA ALA A 417 -11.60 16.22 13.43
C ALA A 417 -10.35 17.10 13.52
N THR A 418 -9.21 16.48 13.82
CA THR A 418 -7.90 17.14 13.98
C THR A 418 -6.78 16.47 13.19
N ASP A 419 -6.80 15.14 13.03
CA ASP A 419 -5.85 14.38 12.22
C ASP A 419 -6.22 14.35 10.73
N THR A 420 -5.31 13.82 9.91
CA THR A 420 -5.47 13.70 8.46
C THR A 420 -6.68 12.86 8.03
N TYR A 421 -6.93 11.69 8.64
CA TYR A 421 -8.02 10.81 8.20
C TYR A 421 -9.40 11.43 8.50
N TRP A 422 -9.65 11.80 9.75
CA TRP A 422 -10.95 12.34 10.15
C TRP A 422 -11.20 13.73 9.54
N THR A 423 -10.17 14.54 9.33
CA THR A 423 -10.34 15.81 8.59
C THR A 423 -10.64 15.52 7.12
N GLY A 424 -10.03 14.48 6.53
CA GLY A 424 -10.36 13.96 5.21
C GLY A 424 -11.85 13.62 5.10
N LYS A 425 -12.37 12.69 5.92
CA LYS A 425 -13.79 12.32 5.89
C LYS A 425 -14.73 13.53 6.04
N ALA A 426 -14.41 14.46 6.94
CA ALA A 426 -15.18 15.69 7.10
C ALA A 426 -15.13 16.61 5.85
N LEU A 427 -13.98 16.75 5.19
CA LEU A 427 -13.84 17.46 3.92
C LEU A 427 -14.65 16.79 2.80
N GLY A 428 -14.63 15.45 2.73
CA GLY A 428 -15.44 14.67 1.78
C GLY A 428 -16.94 14.91 1.94
N ARG A 429 -17.43 14.83 3.18
CA ARG A 429 -18.82 15.11 3.56
C ARG A 429 -19.29 16.50 3.14
N LEU A 430 -18.43 17.51 3.27
CA LEU A 430 -18.74 18.88 2.83
C LEU A 430 -18.66 19.02 1.30
N ALA A 431 -17.79 18.26 0.63
CA ALA A 431 -17.58 18.29 -0.82
C ALA A 431 -18.76 17.68 -1.60
N GLN A 432 -19.29 16.53 -1.15
CA GLN A 432 -20.52 15.91 -1.70
C GLN A 432 -21.69 16.91 -1.80
N LEU A 433 -21.81 17.80 -0.81
CA LEU A 433 -22.97 18.67 -0.64
C LEU A 433 -22.91 19.98 -1.43
N VAL A 434 -21.74 20.39 -1.94
CA VAL A 434 -21.61 21.63 -2.74
C VAL A 434 -22.39 21.55 -4.06
N PRO A 435 -22.22 20.52 -4.93
CA PRO A 435 -23.01 20.40 -6.15
C PRO A 435 -24.50 20.17 -5.86
N VAL A 436 -24.83 19.44 -4.79
CA VAL A 436 -26.21 19.13 -4.38
C VAL A 436 -26.95 20.41 -3.96
N ALA A 437 -26.31 21.31 -3.21
CA ALA A 437 -26.86 22.62 -2.87
C ALA A 437 -27.04 23.52 -4.11
N ASP A 438 -26.08 23.50 -5.03
CA ASP A 438 -26.11 24.26 -6.30
C ASP A 438 -27.27 23.83 -7.20
N GLN A 439 -27.47 22.52 -7.39
CA GLN A 439 -28.56 21.94 -8.21
C GLN A 439 -29.97 22.37 -7.78
N ILE A 440 -30.20 22.58 -6.48
CA ILE A 440 -31.51 23.04 -5.98
C ILE A 440 -31.60 24.57 -5.80
N GLY A 441 -30.52 25.31 -6.09
CA GLY A 441 -30.47 26.78 -6.01
C GLY A 441 -30.12 27.34 -4.62
N GLN A 442 -29.64 26.52 -3.68
CA GLN A 442 -29.20 26.95 -2.35
C GLN A 442 -27.77 27.52 -2.38
N THR A 443 -27.56 28.55 -3.20
CA THR A 443 -26.24 29.16 -3.47
C THR A 443 -25.55 29.68 -2.22
N ALA A 444 -26.30 30.27 -1.27
CA ALA A 444 -25.74 30.71 0.02
C ALA A 444 -25.17 29.54 0.85
N THR A 445 -25.83 28.37 0.82
CA THR A 445 -25.35 27.16 1.51
C THR A 445 -24.16 26.55 0.78
N ARG A 446 -24.21 26.47 -0.56
CA ARG A 446 -23.07 26.10 -1.42
C ARG A 446 -21.82 26.94 -1.13
N ASP A 447 -21.97 28.26 -1.08
CA ASP A 447 -20.86 29.20 -0.87
C ASP A 447 -20.31 29.11 0.56
N LYS A 448 -21.17 28.83 1.56
CA LYS A 448 -20.74 28.53 2.93
C LYS A 448 -19.92 27.23 3.01
N LEU A 449 -20.37 26.16 2.36
CA LEU A 449 -19.66 24.87 2.30
C LEU A 449 -18.30 25.01 1.60
N LEU A 450 -18.25 25.72 0.46
CA LEU A 450 -17.00 26.09 -0.21
C LEU A 450 -16.07 26.89 0.70
N GLY A 451 -16.60 27.86 1.46
CA GLY A 451 -15.84 28.64 2.43
C GLY A 451 -15.22 27.79 3.56
N LEU A 452 -16.00 26.85 4.12
CA LEU A 452 -15.54 25.92 5.16
C LEU A 452 -14.39 25.03 4.66
N MET A 453 -14.56 24.37 3.52
CA MET A 453 -13.51 23.52 2.94
C MET A 453 -12.26 24.32 2.57
N LYS A 454 -12.43 25.49 1.94
CA LYS A 454 -11.31 26.40 1.64
C LYS A 454 -10.56 26.78 2.92
N GLY A 455 -11.24 27.08 4.03
CA GLY A 455 -10.62 27.42 5.30
C GLY A 455 -9.74 26.29 5.86
N ARG A 456 -10.32 25.08 6.02
CA ARG A 456 -9.59 23.93 6.59
C ARG A 456 -8.47 23.42 5.67
N LEU A 457 -8.61 23.51 4.35
CA LEU A 457 -7.51 23.18 3.43
C LEU A 457 -6.37 24.21 3.50
N GLN A 458 -6.67 25.51 3.68
CA GLN A 458 -5.65 26.54 3.85
C GLN A 458 -4.87 26.40 5.17
N GLU A 459 -5.55 25.98 6.24
CA GLU A 459 -4.93 25.60 7.52
C GLU A 459 -3.91 24.47 7.30
N TRP A 460 -4.35 23.31 6.78
CA TRP A 460 -3.47 22.16 6.51
C TRP A 460 -2.33 22.45 5.53
N PHE A 461 -2.57 23.30 4.53
CA PHE A 461 -1.58 23.69 3.52
C PHE A 461 -0.67 24.85 3.97
N THR A 462 -0.67 25.22 5.26
CA THR A 462 0.23 26.25 5.82
C THR A 462 1.05 25.67 6.98
N ALA A 463 2.35 25.54 6.78
CA ALA A 463 3.29 25.05 7.79
C ALA A 463 3.37 25.96 9.04
N GLY A 464 3.71 25.35 10.19
CA GLY A 464 3.77 26.00 11.50
C GLY A 464 2.42 26.06 12.25
N GLY A 465 1.37 25.44 11.71
CA GLY A 465 0.03 25.36 12.31
C GLY A 465 -0.12 24.26 13.37
N ALA A 466 -1.34 24.12 13.89
CA ALA A 466 -1.74 22.95 14.69
C ALA A 466 -1.93 21.69 13.83
N SER A 467 -2.20 21.89 12.53
CA SER A 467 -2.11 20.89 11.47
C SER A 467 -1.12 21.39 10.42
N GLU A 468 -0.25 20.52 9.90
CA GLU A 468 0.67 20.84 8.81
C GLU A 468 1.09 19.60 8.00
N PHE A 469 1.64 19.82 6.81
CA PHE A 469 2.38 18.79 6.07
C PHE A 469 3.89 18.94 6.23
N SER A 470 4.58 17.82 6.43
CA SER A 470 6.04 17.73 6.55
C SER A 470 6.60 16.71 5.57
N TYR A 471 7.76 16.99 4.99
CA TYR A 471 8.39 16.17 3.97
C TYR A 471 9.61 15.40 4.50
N ASP A 472 9.52 14.08 4.61
CA ASP A 472 10.66 13.24 4.96
C ASP A 472 11.59 13.07 3.75
N LYS A 473 12.74 13.72 3.83
CA LYS A 473 13.79 13.72 2.79
C LYS A 473 14.46 12.36 2.54
N ASP A 474 14.37 11.40 3.46
CA ASP A 474 15.04 10.10 3.38
C ASP A 474 14.08 9.03 2.84
N TRP A 475 12.80 9.09 3.22
CA TRP A 475 11.71 8.27 2.71
C TRP A 475 11.04 8.83 1.44
N LYS A 476 11.33 10.07 1.05
CA LYS A 476 10.77 10.73 -0.15
C LYS A 476 9.25 10.76 -0.09
N THR A 477 8.71 11.30 1.00
CA THR A 477 7.27 11.30 1.27
C THR A 477 6.81 12.54 2.02
N LEU A 478 5.54 12.92 1.82
CA LEU A 478 4.86 13.99 2.54
C LEU A 478 3.86 13.38 3.53
N THR A 479 4.08 13.60 4.83
CA THR A 479 3.20 13.16 5.91
C THR A 479 2.49 14.36 6.52
N GLY A 480 1.16 14.27 6.68
CA GLY A 480 0.39 15.26 7.42
C GLY A 480 0.33 14.96 8.93
N TYR A 481 0.57 15.98 9.76
CA TYR A 481 0.44 15.91 11.21
C TYR A 481 -0.70 16.83 11.68
N PRO A 482 -1.57 16.43 12.62
CA PRO A 482 -1.58 15.15 13.32
C PRO A 482 -1.82 13.95 12.41
N ALA A 483 -1.04 12.90 12.64
CA ALA A 483 -1.12 11.64 11.91
C ALA A 483 -2.04 10.65 12.64
N SER A 484 -2.55 9.67 11.89
CA SER A 484 -3.42 8.60 12.38
C SER A 484 -3.18 7.32 11.56
N TYR A 485 -3.61 6.17 12.08
CA TYR A 485 -3.55 4.84 11.42
C TYR A 485 -2.15 4.38 10.94
N GLY A 486 -1.07 5.02 11.41
CA GLY A 486 0.31 4.73 11.03
C GLY A 486 0.82 5.50 9.80
N SER A 487 0.10 6.51 9.32
CA SER A 487 0.55 7.38 8.22
C SER A 487 1.91 8.06 8.48
N ASP A 488 2.34 8.25 9.73
CA ASP A 488 3.68 8.75 10.09
C ASP A 488 4.72 7.65 10.33
N THR A 489 4.35 6.66 11.13
CA THR A 489 5.23 5.66 11.75
C THR A 489 5.39 4.39 10.93
N GLU A 490 4.49 4.18 9.97
CA GLU A 490 4.38 3.00 9.11
C GLU A 490 4.22 3.36 7.62
N LEU A 491 3.97 4.65 7.32
CA LEU A 491 3.63 5.19 5.99
C LEU A 491 2.40 4.52 5.38
N ASN A 492 1.44 4.13 6.23
CA ASN A 492 0.16 3.57 5.78
C ASN A 492 -0.73 4.65 5.15
N ASP A 493 -1.65 4.24 4.27
CA ASP A 493 -2.94 4.90 4.05
C ASP A 493 -2.93 6.34 3.50
N HIS A 494 -1.78 6.83 3.02
CA HIS A 494 -1.66 8.16 2.39
C HIS A 494 -2.67 8.35 1.24
N HIS A 495 -2.94 7.32 0.44
CA HIS A 495 -3.92 7.39 -0.64
C HIS A 495 -5.35 7.50 -0.12
N PHE A 496 -5.72 6.77 0.94
CA PHE A 496 -7.01 6.92 1.63
C PHE A 496 -7.16 8.32 2.21
N HIS A 497 -6.21 8.74 3.06
CA HIS A 497 -6.25 10.03 3.76
C HIS A 497 -6.31 11.19 2.76
N TYR A 498 -5.44 11.20 1.75
CA TYR A 498 -5.32 12.32 0.81
C TYR A 498 -6.37 12.28 -0.32
N SER A 499 -7.05 11.15 -0.55
CA SER A 499 -8.20 11.06 -1.47
C SER A 499 -9.20 12.20 -1.24
N TYR A 500 -9.55 12.42 0.03
CA TYR A 500 -10.51 13.42 0.47
C TYR A 500 -10.03 14.86 0.28
N TYR A 501 -8.75 15.13 0.50
CA TYR A 501 -8.16 16.47 0.29
C TYR A 501 -8.17 16.82 -1.19
N VAL A 502 -7.81 15.86 -2.06
CA VAL A 502 -7.87 16.02 -3.51
C VAL A 502 -9.31 16.12 -4.00
N TYR A 503 -10.26 15.37 -3.42
CA TYR A 503 -11.69 15.44 -3.77
C TYR A 503 -12.31 16.80 -3.40
N ALA A 504 -12.09 17.28 -2.16
CA ALA A 504 -12.55 18.60 -1.74
C ALA A 504 -11.91 19.72 -2.59
N ALA A 505 -10.62 19.61 -2.91
CA ALA A 505 -9.96 20.51 -3.84
C ALA A 505 -10.53 20.45 -5.27
N ALA A 506 -10.93 19.26 -5.75
CA ALA A 506 -11.56 19.07 -7.07
C ALA A 506 -12.94 19.72 -7.15
N ILE A 507 -13.74 19.60 -6.09
CA ILE A 507 -15.03 20.28 -5.98
C ILE A 507 -14.84 21.80 -5.87
N ILE A 508 -13.88 22.28 -5.07
CA ILE A 508 -13.56 23.72 -5.03
C ILE A 508 -13.14 24.23 -6.42
N ALA A 509 -12.28 23.51 -7.14
CA ALA A 509 -11.77 23.93 -8.45
C ALA A 509 -12.87 24.11 -9.52
N GLN A 510 -14.01 23.43 -9.39
CA GLN A 510 -15.16 23.59 -10.30
C GLN A 510 -15.88 24.94 -10.10
N TYR A 511 -15.79 25.53 -8.91
CA TYR A 511 -16.41 26.82 -8.58
C TYR A 511 -15.40 27.96 -8.44
N ASP A 512 -14.11 27.66 -8.25
CA ASP A 512 -13.01 28.62 -8.12
C ASP A 512 -11.67 28.02 -8.61
N GLN A 513 -11.44 28.13 -9.92
CA GLN A 513 -10.17 27.75 -10.55
C GLN A 513 -8.98 28.63 -10.10
N ALA A 514 -9.22 29.84 -9.61
CA ALA A 514 -8.16 30.75 -9.18
C ALA A 514 -7.56 30.32 -7.83
N TRP A 515 -8.39 29.81 -6.92
CA TRP A 515 -7.94 29.16 -5.68
C TRP A 515 -7.12 27.89 -5.96
N ALA A 516 -7.52 27.11 -6.97
CA ALA A 516 -6.85 25.87 -7.38
C ALA A 516 -5.60 26.07 -8.26
N ALA A 517 -5.25 27.31 -8.62
CA ALA A 517 -4.06 27.61 -9.42
C ALA A 517 -2.75 27.33 -8.66
N ASP A 518 -1.66 27.05 -9.38
CA ASP A 518 -0.35 26.74 -8.77
C ASP A 518 0.24 27.92 -7.98
N SER A 519 -0.03 29.16 -8.38
CA SER A 519 0.32 30.37 -7.61
C SER A 519 -0.51 30.55 -6.33
N ALA A 520 -1.60 29.79 -6.18
CA ALA A 520 -2.44 29.71 -4.99
C ALA A 520 -2.22 28.34 -4.32
N TRP A 521 -3.24 27.49 -4.21
CA TRP A 521 -3.17 26.25 -3.43
C TRP A 521 -2.89 25.01 -4.29
N GLY A 522 -2.90 25.14 -5.62
CA GLY A 522 -2.66 24.07 -6.59
C GLY A 522 -1.35 23.33 -6.40
N THR A 523 -0.27 24.03 -6.00
CA THR A 523 1.03 23.39 -5.75
C THR A 523 0.99 22.43 -4.56
N MET A 524 0.34 22.79 -3.44
CA MET A 524 0.20 21.87 -2.30
C MET A 524 -0.66 20.65 -2.64
N ILE A 525 -1.77 20.84 -3.37
CA ILE A 525 -2.60 19.73 -3.87
C ILE A 525 -1.76 18.80 -4.76
N LYS A 526 -0.94 19.34 -5.65
CA LYS A 526 0.01 18.57 -6.48
C LYS A 526 1.10 17.86 -5.68
N HIS A 527 1.46 18.32 -4.48
CA HIS A 527 2.35 17.58 -3.58
C HIS A 527 1.67 16.35 -2.96
N LEU A 528 0.41 16.44 -2.51
CA LEU A 528 -0.38 15.28 -2.03
C LEU A 528 -0.61 14.26 -3.16
N ILE A 529 -0.93 14.73 -4.37
CA ILE A 529 -1.08 13.89 -5.57
C ILE A 529 0.24 13.21 -5.94
N ARG A 530 1.38 13.93 -5.90
CA ARG A 530 2.69 13.32 -6.21
C ARG A 530 3.12 12.32 -5.15
N ASP A 531 2.78 12.55 -3.88
CA ASP A 531 3.10 11.58 -2.85
C ASP A 531 2.40 10.23 -3.05
N THR A 532 1.15 10.23 -3.52
CA THR A 532 0.30 9.04 -3.63
C THR A 532 0.30 8.41 -5.02
N ALA A 533 0.21 9.24 -6.06
CA ALA A 533 -0.07 8.85 -7.44
C ALA A 533 0.82 9.59 -8.47
N ASN A 534 2.10 9.86 -8.15
CA ASN A 534 3.04 10.45 -9.12
C ASN A 534 3.26 9.54 -10.35
N ALA A 535 2.79 9.96 -11.52
CA ALA A 535 3.01 9.25 -12.79
C ALA A 535 4.43 9.41 -13.40
N SER A 536 5.30 10.25 -12.82
CA SER A 536 6.65 10.51 -13.32
C SER A 536 7.70 9.55 -12.74
N ARG A 537 8.36 8.79 -13.62
CA ARG A 537 9.52 7.94 -13.28
C ARG A 537 10.85 8.72 -13.24
N THR A 538 10.82 10.04 -13.45
CA THR A 538 11.99 10.94 -13.37
C THR A 538 11.87 11.96 -12.24
N ASP A 539 10.82 11.89 -11.42
CA ASP A 539 10.75 12.66 -10.17
C ASP A 539 11.80 12.15 -9.17
N SER A 540 12.39 13.07 -8.41
CA SER A 540 13.39 12.79 -7.38
C SER A 540 12.88 13.09 -5.96
N ALA A 541 11.65 13.62 -5.84
CA ALA A 541 10.98 13.91 -4.57
C ALA A 541 9.98 12.82 -4.16
N TYR A 542 9.43 12.04 -5.10
CA TYR A 542 8.40 11.04 -4.84
C TYR A 542 8.58 9.80 -5.73
N PRO A 543 8.21 8.58 -5.27
CA PRO A 543 8.24 7.37 -6.10
C PRO A 543 7.20 7.43 -7.21
N PHE A 544 7.36 6.56 -8.22
CA PHE A 544 6.31 6.34 -9.22
C PHE A 544 5.14 5.60 -8.57
N LEU A 545 3.93 6.19 -8.64
CA LEU A 545 2.65 5.65 -8.17
C LEU A 545 2.71 4.95 -6.80
N ARG A 546 3.34 5.56 -5.77
CA ARG A 546 3.67 4.98 -4.44
C ARG A 546 3.00 3.64 -4.14
N GLY A 547 1.69 3.67 -3.87
CA GLY A 547 0.93 2.49 -3.44
C GLY A 547 0.14 1.75 -4.51
N PHE A 548 0.07 2.23 -5.75
CA PHE A 548 -0.73 1.60 -6.81
C PHE A 548 0.08 0.53 -7.55
N ASP A 549 -0.17 -0.73 -7.23
CA ASP A 549 0.46 -1.86 -7.91
C ASP A 549 -0.18 -2.07 -9.28
N VAL A 550 0.50 -1.57 -10.31
CA VAL A 550 0.01 -1.60 -11.68
C VAL A 550 -0.20 -3.02 -12.23
N TYR A 551 0.38 -4.05 -11.61
CA TYR A 551 0.24 -5.43 -12.08
C TYR A 551 -0.75 -6.23 -11.22
N ALA A 552 -0.79 -6.07 -9.90
CA ALA A 552 -1.88 -6.59 -9.07
C ALA A 552 -3.23 -5.90 -9.41
N GLY A 553 -3.17 -4.67 -9.93
CA GLY A 553 -4.27 -3.91 -10.47
C GLY A 553 -5.02 -3.05 -9.45
N HIS A 554 -4.51 -2.96 -8.22
CA HIS A 554 -5.11 -2.25 -7.09
C HIS A 554 -4.02 -1.61 -6.22
N SER A 555 -4.41 -0.67 -5.36
CA SER A 555 -3.50 -0.11 -4.36
C SER A 555 -3.22 -1.07 -3.21
N TRP A 556 -2.11 -0.83 -2.49
CA TRP A 556 -1.81 -1.43 -1.20
C TRP A 556 -1.80 -0.36 -0.10
N ALA A 557 -2.23 -0.74 1.10
CA ALA A 557 -2.40 0.13 2.26
C ALA A 557 -1.12 0.28 3.09
N SER A 558 -0.47 -0.83 3.48
CA SER A 558 0.63 -0.77 4.44
C SER A 558 1.96 -0.36 3.82
N GLY A 559 2.56 0.71 4.34
CA GLY A 559 3.83 1.26 3.83
C GLY A 559 5.03 0.31 3.97
N HIS A 560 4.99 -0.61 4.94
CA HIS A 560 6.10 -1.50 5.30
C HIS A 560 5.95 -2.96 4.88
N GLN A 561 4.75 -3.42 4.51
CA GLN A 561 4.49 -4.81 4.09
C GLN A 561 4.85 -5.86 5.17
N GLY A 562 4.87 -5.48 6.45
CA GLY A 562 5.41 -6.29 7.55
C GLY A 562 4.55 -7.46 8.02
N PHE A 563 3.98 -8.28 7.13
CA PHE A 563 3.07 -9.38 7.51
C PHE A 563 3.40 -10.69 6.81
N ALA A 564 3.04 -11.82 7.43
CA ALA A 564 3.16 -13.15 6.82
C ALA A 564 2.27 -13.31 5.57
N ALA A 565 1.12 -12.62 5.55
CA ALA A 565 0.14 -12.61 4.47
C ALA A 565 0.46 -11.62 3.33
N GLY A 566 1.64 -10.97 3.33
CA GLY A 566 2.07 -10.06 2.27
C GLY A 566 1.82 -8.59 2.61
N ASN A 567 1.38 -7.79 1.63
CA ASN A 567 0.76 -6.49 1.87
C ASN A 567 -0.77 -6.67 1.91
N ASN A 568 -1.53 -5.63 2.25
CA ASN A 568 -3.00 -5.64 2.30
C ASN A 568 -3.61 -4.37 1.71
N GLN A 569 -4.90 -4.42 1.37
CA GLN A 569 -5.77 -3.25 1.26
C GLN A 569 -7.15 -3.62 1.82
N GLU A 570 -7.68 -2.76 2.68
CA GLU A 570 -9.02 -2.87 3.24
C GLU A 570 -10.01 -2.08 2.38
N SER A 571 -10.17 -0.76 2.60
CA SER A 571 -11.07 0.08 1.82
C SER A 571 -10.55 0.32 0.40
N SER A 572 -10.94 -0.54 -0.53
CA SER A 572 -10.69 -0.33 -1.95
C SER A 572 -11.47 0.87 -2.52
N SER A 573 -12.60 1.21 -1.90
CA SER A 573 -13.43 2.37 -2.25
C SER A 573 -12.79 3.72 -1.89
N GLU A 574 -11.95 3.81 -0.85
CA GLU A 574 -11.13 5.02 -0.59
C GLU A 574 -10.01 5.21 -1.62
N SER A 575 -9.43 4.13 -2.19
CA SER A 575 -8.50 4.22 -3.34
C SER A 575 -9.23 4.62 -4.64
N ILE A 576 -10.46 4.12 -4.85
CA ILE A 576 -11.35 4.59 -5.92
C ILE A 576 -11.71 6.08 -5.74
N ASN A 577 -11.91 6.55 -4.51
CA ASN A 577 -12.15 7.97 -4.22
C ASN A 577 -10.95 8.84 -4.66
N LEU A 578 -9.70 8.42 -4.40
CA LEU A 578 -8.52 9.12 -4.93
C LEU A 578 -8.57 9.13 -6.47
N SER A 579 -8.75 7.97 -7.09
CA SER A 579 -8.78 7.84 -8.56
C SER A 579 -9.85 8.74 -9.20
N ALA A 580 -11.04 8.81 -8.60
CA ALA A 580 -12.12 9.70 -8.99
C ALA A 580 -11.78 11.18 -8.77
N ALA A 581 -11.15 11.52 -7.65
CA ALA A 581 -10.68 12.87 -7.35
C ALA A 581 -9.62 13.37 -8.36
N LEU A 582 -8.72 12.51 -8.84
CA LEU A 582 -7.76 12.85 -9.92
C LEU A 582 -8.48 13.16 -11.24
N VAL A 583 -9.52 12.39 -11.60
CA VAL A 583 -10.37 12.67 -12.79
C VAL A 583 -11.06 14.02 -12.64
N LEU A 584 -11.65 14.31 -11.47
CA LEU A 584 -12.37 15.56 -11.22
C LEU A 584 -11.42 16.78 -11.16
N PHE A 585 -10.28 16.69 -10.45
CA PHE A 585 -9.33 17.80 -10.33
C PHE A 585 -8.64 18.09 -11.67
N GLY A 586 -8.21 17.06 -12.41
CA GLY A 586 -7.65 17.22 -13.75
C GLY A 586 -8.65 17.83 -14.73
N SER A 587 -9.91 17.42 -14.68
CA SER A 587 -10.97 18.01 -15.51
C SER A 587 -11.29 19.46 -15.13
N ALA A 588 -11.32 19.80 -13.83
CA ALA A 588 -11.60 21.14 -13.33
C ALA A 588 -10.46 22.14 -13.58
N THR A 589 -9.21 21.68 -13.60
CA THR A 589 -8.01 22.52 -13.81
C THR A 589 -7.47 22.50 -15.24
N GLY A 590 -7.97 21.62 -16.11
CA GLY A 590 -7.51 21.45 -17.49
C GLY A 590 -6.30 20.50 -17.66
N ASP A 591 -5.83 19.88 -16.58
CA ASP A 591 -4.77 18.87 -16.62
C ASP A 591 -5.30 17.52 -17.17
N ASN A 592 -5.20 17.38 -18.49
CA ASN A 592 -5.56 16.16 -19.21
C ASN A 592 -4.71 14.95 -18.76
N ALA A 593 -3.43 15.14 -18.43
CA ALA A 593 -2.56 14.03 -18.04
C ALA A 593 -2.95 13.46 -16.67
N LEU A 594 -3.31 14.35 -15.74
CA LEU A 594 -3.85 13.99 -14.43
C LEU A 594 -5.22 13.31 -14.52
N ARG A 595 -6.12 13.82 -15.39
CA ARG A 595 -7.41 13.17 -15.65
C ARG A 595 -7.23 11.77 -16.25
N ASP A 596 -6.30 11.61 -17.19
CA ASP A 596 -6.10 10.34 -17.89
C ASP A 596 -5.33 9.32 -17.04
N LEU A 597 -4.48 9.77 -16.11
CA LEU A 597 -3.99 8.97 -14.98
C LEU A 597 -5.16 8.50 -14.10
N GLY A 598 -5.98 9.41 -13.57
CA GLY A 598 -7.11 9.04 -12.72
C GLY A 598 -8.06 8.06 -13.39
N SER A 599 -8.27 8.22 -14.71
CA SER A 599 -9.03 7.30 -15.54
C SER A 599 -8.39 5.90 -15.62
N TYR A 600 -7.06 5.82 -15.76
CA TYR A 600 -6.33 4.55 -15.77
C TYR A 600 -6.39 3.82 -14.43
N LEU A 601 -6.13 4.53 -13.32
CA LEU A 601 -6.20 3.96 -11.97
C LEU A 601 -7.62 3.47 -11.67
N LEU A 602 -8.62 4.34 -11.84
CA LEU A 602 -10.03 4.04 -11.65
C LEU A 602 -10.46 2.80 -12.45
N THR A 603 -10.14 2.74 -13.74
CA THR A 603 -10.60 1.64 -14.61
C THR A 603 -9.90 0.31 -14.28
N THR A 604 -8.64 0.34 -13.84
CA THR A 604 -7.89 -0.87 -13.49
C THR A 604 -8.33 -1.41 -12.14
N GLU A 605 -8.42 -0.55 -11.12
CA GLU A 605 -8.85 -0.94 -9.77
C GLU A 605 -10.34 -1.27 -9.71
N SER A 606 -11.19 -0.60 -10.51
CA SER A 606 -12.60 -0.98 -10.68
C SER A 606 -12.79 -2.44 -11.10
N GLU A 607 -11.83 -3.04 -11.80
CA GLU A 607 -11.87 -4.45 -12.21
C GLU A 607 -11.20 -5.36 -11.17
N ALA A 608 -10.07 -4.94 -10.59
CA ALA A 608 -9.46 -5.67 -9.48
C ALA A 608 -10.44 -5.86 -8.30
N ILE A 609 -11.20 -4.82 -7.95
CA ILE A 609 -12.28 -4.86 -6.95
C ILE A 609 -13.36 -5.89 -7.32
N THR A 610 -13.84 -5.84 -8.56
CA THR A 610 -14.85 -6.78 -9.09
C THR A 610 -14.40 -8.24 -9.01
N GLN A 611 -13.12 -8.53 -9.23
CA GLN A 611 -12.59 -9.89 -9.18
C GLN A 611 -12.17 -10.33 -7.77
N TYR A 612 -11.68 -9.41 -6.91
CA TYR A 612 -10.92 -9.78 -5.69
C TYR A 612 -11.59 -9.37 -4.37
N TRP A 613 -12.51 -8.40 -4.36
CA TRP A 613 -13.29 -8.03 -3.18
C TRP A 613 -14.71 -8.61 -3.18
N PHE A 614 -15.34 -8.67 -4.36
CA PHE A 614 -16.74 -9.08 -4.53
C PHE A 614 -16.93 -10.41 -5.28
N ASP A 615 -15.84 -11.07 -5.71
CA ASP A 615 -15.76 -12.16 -6.70
C ASP A 615 -17.02 -12.25 -7.58
N ALA A 616 -17.24 -11.22 -8.39
CA ALA A 616 -18.55 -11.00 -9.02
C ALA A 616 -19.00 -12.21 -9.85
N SER A 617 -18.01 -12.91 -10.42
CA SER A 617 -18.16 -14.11 -11.24
C SER A 617 -18.18 -15.45 -10.48
N GLN A 618 -17.84 -15.50 -9.19
CA GLN A 618 -17.65 -16.72 -8.38
C GLN A 618 -16.58 -17.66 -8.98
N GLN A 619 -15.37 -17.14 -9.20
CA GLN A 619 -14.24 -17.80 -9.89
C GLN A 619 -12.85 -17.48 -9.31
N VAL A 620 -12.77 -16.84 -8.15
CA VAL A 620 -11.55 -16.43 -7.46
C VAL A 620 -11.48 -17.03 -6.06
N PHE A 621 -12.55 -16.95 -5.28
CA PHE A 621 -12.55 -17.44 -3.90
C PHE A 621 -12.59 -18.98 -3.85
N PRO A 622 -11.83 -19.63 -2.95
CA PRO A 622 -11.94 -21.07 -2.73
C PRO A 622 -13.36 -21.45 -2.27
N ALA A 623 -13.94 -22.51 -2.84
CA ALA A 623 -15.29 -22.98 -2.47
C ALA A 623 -15.43 -23.40 -0.98
N SER A 624 -14.31 -23.56 -0.27
CA SER A 624 -14.25 -23.82 1.17
C SER A 624 -14.24 -22.55 2.05
N PHE A 625 -14.16 -21.35 1.46
CA PHE A 625 -14.10 -20.08 2.19
C PHE A 625 -15.47 -19.67 2.77
N GLY A 626 -16.56 -20.02 2.09
CA GLY A 626 -17.93 -19.83 2.59
C GLY A 626 -18.52 -18.42 2.42
N HIS A 627 -17.72 -17.43 2.06
CA HIS A 627 -18.16 -16.04 1.84
C HIS A 627 -18.24 -15.63 0.37
N ASP A 628 -19.15 -14.71 0.06
CA ASP A 628 -19.35 -14.10 -1.27
C ASP A 628 -18.49 -12.82 -1.46
N THR A 629 -17.94 -12.26 -0.38
CA THR A 629 -17.16 -11.02 -0.37
C THR A 629 -15.97 -11.09 0.60
N VAL A 630 -15.02 -10.15 0.50
CA VAL A 630 -14.00 -9.89 1.55
C VAL A 630 -13.96 -8.40 1.91
N GLY A 631 -13.69 -8.10 3.18
CA GLY A 631 -13.42 -6.73 3.65
C GLY A 631 -11.97 -6.31 3.40
N MET A 632 -11.03 -7.28 3.41
CA MET A 632 -9.61 -7.05 3.13
C MET A 632 -9.08 -8.01 2.07
N VAL A 633 -8.26 -7.49 1.16
CA VAL A 633 -7.46 -8.30 0.24
C VAL A 633 -6.00 -8.27 0.68
N TRP A 634 -5.39 -9.46 0.76
CA TRP A 634 -4.01 -9.68 1.20
C TRP A 634 -3.15 -10.19 0.04
N GLY A 635 -1.82 -10.13 0.18
CA GLY A 635 -0.89 -10.81 -0.72
C GLY A 635 -1.19 -12.31 -0.82
N SER A 636 -1.44 -12.98 0.30
CA SER A 636 -1.74 -14.41 0.36
C SER A 636 -3.17 -14.81 -0.04
N GLY A 637 -4.13 -13.87 -0.10
CA GLY A 637 -5.55 -14.19 -0.24
C GLY A 637 -6.49 -13.05 0.10
N GLY A 638 -7.51 -13.32 0.91
CA GLY A 638 -8.53 -12.35 1.30
C GLY A 638 -9.24 -12.75 2.59
N ALA A 639 -9.79 -11.74 3.30
CA ALA A 639 -10.39 -11.90 4.61
C ALA A 639 -11.73 -11.17 4.76
N TYR A 640 -12.73 -11.89 5.25
CA TYR A 640 -14.00 -11.39 5.76
C TYR A 640 -13.80 -10.77 7.16
N SER A 641 -13.13 -9.62 7.19
CA SER A 641 -12.73 -8.94 8.43
C SER A 641 -12.43 -7.46 8.15
N THR A 642 -12.16 -6.70 9.20
CA THR A 642 -11.60 -5.35 9.16
C THR A 642 -10.46 -5.23 10.17
N TRP A 643 -9.81 -4.06 10.23
CA TRP A 643 -8.81 -3.73 11.25
C TRP A 643 -9.37 -3.49 12.67
N TRP A 644 -10.67 -3.21 12.86
CA TRP A 644 -11.21 -2.81 14.18
C TRP A 644 -12.44 -3.60 14.65
N THR A 645 -13.14 -4.29 13.76
CA THR A 645 -14.46 -4.88 14.01
C THR A 645 -14.67 -6.21 13.28
N ALA A 646 -15.60 -7.01 13.80
CA ALA A 646 -16.12 -8.22 13.16
C ALA A 646 -17.60 -8.07 12.75
N ASN A 647 -18.13 -6.85 12.78
CA ASN A 647 -19.50 -6.50 12.38
C ASN A 647 -19.69 -6.69 10.86
N PRO A 648 -20.65 -7.49 10.40
CA PRO A 648 -20.94 -7.67 8.97
C PRO A 648 -21.29 -6.38 8.25
N GLU A 649 -21.97 -5.44 8.91
CA GLU A 649 -22.36 -4.15 8.31
C GLU A 649 -21.12 -3.32 7.97
N GLU A 650 -20.12 -3.31 8.86
CA GLU A 650 -18.86 -2.60 8.69
C GLU A 650 -17.91 -3.33 7.70
N ILE A 651 -17.82 -4.67 7.77
CA ILE A 651 -17.03 -5.51 6.83
C ILE A 651 -17.46 -5.30 5.38
N HIS A 652 -18.76 -5.10 5.14
CA HIS A 652 -19.29 -4.84 3.81
C HIS A 652 -19.19 -3.35 3.44
N GLY A 653 -19.57 -2.45 4.37
CA GLY A 653 -19.61 -1.00 4.12
C GLY A 653 -18.23 -0.35 3.89
N ILE A 654 -17.15 -0.93 4.43
CA ILE A 654 -15.79 -0.38 4.25
C ILE A 654 -15.29 -0.44 2.80
N ASN A 655 -15.91 -1.29 1.95
CA ASN A 655 -15.66 -1.34 0.50
C ASN A 655 -16.76 -0.67 -0.35
N VAL A 656 -17.60 0.12 0.31
CA VAL A 656 -18.61 1.01 -0.30
C VAL A 656 -18.22 2.48 -0.09
N LEU A 657 -17.78 2.82 1.13
CA LEU A 657 -17.52 4.20 1.55
C LEU A 657 -16.18 4.77 1.00
N PRO A 658 -16.08 6.07 0.73
CA PRO A 658 -17.18 7.04 0.69
C PRO A 658 -18.04 6.86 -0.57
N VAL A 659 -19.36 7.02 -0.45
CA VAL A 659 -20.23 7.01 -1.63
C VAL A 659 -20.06 8.32 -2.39
N THR A 660 -19.70 8.22 -3.66
CA THR A 660 -19.46 9.37 -4.54
C THR A 660 -19.86 9.03 -5.98
N GLY A 661 -19.79 10.00 -6.88
CA GLY A 661 -19.90 9.74 -8.32
C GLY A 661 -18.76 8.87 -8.91
N GLY A 662 -17.75 8.49 -8.12
CA GLY A 662 -16.79 7.45 -8.46
C GLY A 662 -17.32 6.03 -8.20
N SER A 663 -18.09 5.84 -7.12
CA SER A 663 -18.64 4.55 -6.66
C SER A 663 -19.59 3.88 -7.69
N LEU A 664 -20.03 4.63 -8.70
CA LEU A 664 -20.79 4.14 -9.85
C LEU A 664 -20.11 2.99 -10.62
N HIS A 665 -18.80 2.75 -10.46
CA HIS A 665 -18.12 1.58 -11.05
C HIS A 665 -18.72 0.23 -10.62
N LEU A 666 -19.33 0.16 -9.42
CA LEU A 666 -19.98 -1.04 -8.88
C LEU A 666 -21.33 -1.32 -9.56
N ALA A 667 -21.98 -0.31 -10.14
CA ALA A 667 -23.32 -0.40 -10.70
C ALA A 667 -23.46 -1.36 -11.89
N ARG A 668 -22.34 -1.81 -12.48
CA ARG A 668 -22.31 -2.85 -13.52
C ARG A 668 -22.47 -4.26 -12.93
N GLU A 669 -22.05 -4.50 -11.69
CA GLU A 669 -21.97 -5.82 -11.05
C GLU A 669 -23.21 -6.13 -10.18
N LYS A 670 -24.42 -5.77 -10.65
CA LYS A 670 -25.67 -5.83 -9.85
C LYS A 670 -25.95 -7.21 -9.21
N ALA A 671 -25.49 -8.30 -9.82
CA ALA A 671 -25.60 -9.64 -9.27
C ALA A 671 -24.65 -9.90 -8.08
N ALA A 672 -23.49 -9.24 -8.03
CA ALA A 672 -22.58 -9.29 -6.88
C ALA A 672 -23.11 -8.45 -5.72
N ILE A 673 -23.62 -7.23 -5.99
CA ILE A 673 -24.25 -6.37 -5.00
C ILE A 673 -25.37 -7.11 -4.24
N LYS A 674 -26.25 -7.81 -4.97
CA LYS A 674 -27.36 -8.56 -4.35
C LYS A 674 -26.91 -9.78 -3.54
N ARG A 675 -25.77 -10.42 -3.88
CA ARG A 675 -25.18 -11.47 -3.02
C ARG A 675 -24.55 -10.86 -1.78
N ASN A 676 -23.77 -9.80 -1.94
CA ASN A 676 -23.11 -9.09 -0.84
C ASN A 676 -24.12 -8.57 0.19
N ILE A 677 -25.21 -7.91 -0.22
CA ILE A 677 -26.29 -7.48 0.70
C ILE A 677 -26.98 -8.69 1.37
N ALA A 678 -27.28 -9.76 0.63
CA ALA A 678 -27.90 -10.96 1.19
C ALA A 678 -26.96 -11.74 2.14
N GLU A 679 -25.65 -11.64 1.97
CA GLU A 679 -24.64 -12.14 2.92
C GLU A 679 -24.59 -11.26 4.18
N MET A 680 -24.53 -9.93 4.03
CA MET A 680 -24.56 -9.01 5.18
C MET A 680 -25.81 -9.22 6.04
N GLU A 681 -27.01 -9.26 5.45
CA GLU A 681 -28.24 -9.49 6.20
C GLU A 681 -28.32 -10.89 6.83
N ARG A 682 -27.59 -11.88 6.28
CA ARG A 682 -27.49 -13.25 6.81
C ARG A 682 -26.56 -13.32 8.03
N GLU A 683 -25.34 -12.81 7.90
CA GLU A 683 -24.33 -12.83 8.98
C GLU A 683 -24.70 -11.88 10.12
N ASN A 684 -25.40 -10.78 9.83
CA ASN A 684 -25.91 -9.85 10.85
C ASN A 684 -27.20 -10.36 11.54
N GLY A 685 -27.82 -11.43 11.03
CA GLY A 685 -29.09 -11.97 11.53
C GLY A 685 -30.32 -11.09 11.23
N GLY A 686 -30.19 -10.11 10.33
CA GLY A 686 -31.27 -9.22 9.91
C GLY A 686 -30.78 -8.00 9.11
N PRO A 687 -31.70 -7.12 8.68
CA PRO A 687 -31.37 -5.89 7.95
C PRO A 687 -30.48 -4.93 8.75
N ALA A 688 -29.69 -4.13 8.03
CA ALA A 688 -28.73 -3.17 8.58
C ALA A 688 -29.29 -2.28 9.71
N GLN A 689 -28.55 -2.18 10.82
CA GLN A 689 -28.82 -1.30 11.96
C GLN A 689 -27.81 -0.15 12.10
N GLU A 690 -26.60 -0.30 11.58
CA GLU A 690 -25.50 0.66 11.54
C GLU A 690 -25.15 0.98 10.06
N TRP A 691 -24.41 2.06 9.79
CA TRP A 691 -23.98 2.46 8.42
C TRP A 691 -25.06 2.33 7.32
N ARG A 692 -26.32 2.59 7.70
CA ARG A 692 -27.49 2.17 6.90
C ARG A 692 -27.57 2.95 5.59
N ASP A 693 -27.17 4.22 5.63
CA ASP A 693 -26.95 5.09 4.48
C ASP A 693 -26.08 4.42 3.43
N LEU A 694 -24.84 4.06 3.79
CA LEU A 694 -23.88 3.44 2.87
C LEU A 694 -24.45 2.15 2.25
N LEU A 695 -25.09 1.31 3.07
CA LEU A 695 -25.66 0.04 2.63
C LEU A 695 -26.91 0.22 1.74
N TRP A 696 -27.75 1.23 1.98
CA TRP A 696 -28.86 1.60 1.08
C TRP A 696 -28.37 2.24 -0.22
N GLU A 697 -27.35 3.09 -0.16
CA GLU A 697 -26.72 3.73 -1.32
C GLU A 697 -26.05 2.71 -2.25
N PHE A 698 -25.42 1.68 -1.68
CA PHE A 698 -24.89 0.53 -2.41
C PHE A 698 -26.00 -0.37 -2.96
N GLU A 699 -27.01 -0.70 -2.15
CA GLU A 699 -28.16 -1.49 -2.58
C GLU A 699 -28.89 -0.84 -3.77
N SER A 700 -29.03 0.50 -3.79
CA SER A 700 -29.75 1.23 -4.83
C SER A 700 -29.14 1.09 -6.23
N LEU A 701 -27.82 0.86 -6.32
CA LEU A 701 -27.16 0.54 -7.59
C LEU A 701 -27.70 -0.75 -8.24
N SER A 702 -28.25 -1.67 -7.44
CA SER A 702 -28.82 -2.94 -7.88
C SER A 702 -30.35 -3.05 -7.76
N ASP A 703 -30.93 -2.37 -6.76
CA ASP A 703 -32.36 -2.37 -6.41
C ASP A 703 -32.78 -1.05 -5.74
N PRO A 704 -33.00 0.02 -6.51
CA PRO A 704 -33.36 1.33 -5.94
C PRO A 704 -34.73 1.32 -5.27
N ALA A 705 -35.62 0.39 -5.62
CA ALA A 705 -36.92 0.23 -4.97
C ALA A 705 -36.77 -0.33 -3.55
N SER A 706 -35.95 -1.36 -3.36
CA SER A 706 -35.65 -1.92 -2.04
C SER A 706 -34.95 -0.91 -1.13
N ALA A 707 -33.86 -0.29 -1.61
CA ALA A 707 -33.12 0.73 -0.88
C ALA A 707 -34.02 1.91 -0.46
N LYS A 708 -34.84 2.43 -1.38
CA LYS A 708 -35.77 3.53 -1.07
C LYS A 708 -36.83 3.11 -0.06
N ALA A 709 -37.40 1.90 -0.15
CA ALA A 709 -38.38 1.42 0.83
C ALA A 709 -37.78 1.28 2.24
N LYS A 710 -36.52 0.83 2.35
CA LYS A 710 -35.80 0.77 3.63
C LYS A 710 -35.53 2.17 4.22
N TRP A 711 -35.08 3.12 3.39
CA TRP A 711 -34.85 4.52 3.82
C TRP A 711 -36.14 5.26 4.19
N ASP A 712 -37.20 5.15 3.37
CA ASP A 712 -38.51 5.74 3.66
C ASP A 712 -39.11 5.15 4.95
N GLY A 713 -38.85 3.86 5.23
CA GLY A 713 -39.29 3.16 6.44
C GLY A 713 -38.71 3.69 7.75
N VAL A 714 -37.50 4.27 7.75
CA VAL A 714 -36.97 5.02 8.90
C VAL A 714 -37.31 6.51 8.87
N ASN A 715 -37.78 7.03 7.73
CA ASN A 715 -38.11 8.44 7.49
C ASN A 715 -37.01 9.43 7.92
N GLY A 716 -35.74 9.08 7.74
CA GLY A 716 -34.58 9.88 8.18
C GLY A 716 -34.24 9.80 9.68
N ASN A 717 -34.91 8.94 10.46
CA ASN A 717 -34.56 8.65 11.85
C ASN A 717 -33.43 7.58 11.94
N TYR A 718 -32.25 7.96 11.47
CA TYR A 718 -31.00 7.21 11.64
C TYR A 718 -29.84 8.19 11.94
N THR A 719 -28.72 7.67 12.39
CA THR A 719 -27.44 8.38 12.50
C THR A 719 -26.61 8.04 11.27
N PRO A 720 -26.17 9.01 10.45
CA PRO A 720 -25.28 8.75 9.32
C PRO A 720 -23.92 8.21 9.74
N GLU A 721 -23.21 7.57 8.81
CA GLU A 721 -21.76 7.39 8.94
C GLU A 721 -21.05 8.74 9.03
N GLN A 722 -19.94 8.81 9.74
CA GLN A 722 -19.28 10.06 10.10
C GLN A 722 -18.81 10.89 8.88
N GLY A 723 -18.44 10.25 7.78
CA GLY A 723 -18.09 10.89 6.50
C GLY A 723 -19.29 11.15 5.58
N GLU A 724 -20.50 10.76 5.98
CA GLU A 724 -21.71 10.76 5.14
C GLU A 724 -22.80 11.69 5.73
N SER A 725 -23.92 11.88 5.03
CA SER A 725 -24.97 12.81 5.46
C SER A 725 -26.37 12.50 4.92
N LYS A 726 -27.39 12.81 5.73
CA LYS A 726 -28.81 12.71 5.33
C LYS A 726 -29.15 13.49 4.06
N ALA A 727 -28.38 14.55 3.75
CA ALA A 727 -28.56 15.34 2.55
C ALA A 727 -28.10 14.59 1.29
N HIS A 728 -26.91 13.99 1.33
CA HIS A 728 -26.36 13.22 0.22
C HIS A 728 -27.10 11.88 0.06
N THR A 729 -27.34 11.12 1.13
CA THR A 729 -28.16 9.89 1.08
C THR A 729 -29.56 10.12 0.56
N TYR A 730 -30.22 11.23 0.96
CA TYR A 730 -31.54 11.55 0.43
C TYR A 730 -31.49 11.90 -1.07
N HIS A 731 -30.47 12.64 -1.51
CA HIS A 731 -30.24 12.97 -2.92
C HIS A 731 -29.94 11.72 -3.76
N TRP A 732 -29.06 10.84 -3.29
CA TRP A 732 -28.65 9.61 -3.95
C TRP A 732 -29.81 8.62 -4.13
N ILE A 733 -30.57 8.34 -3.07
CA ILE A 733 -31.66 7.34 -3.10
C ILE A 733 -32.89 7.82 -3.91
N ASN A 734 -33.00 9.12 -4.21
CA ASN A 734 -34.14 9.69 -4.93
C ASN A 734 -33.75 10.28 -6.30
N THR A 735 -32.60 9.87 -6.85
CA THR A 735 -32.11 10.24 -8.19
C THR A 735 -32.11 9.05 -9.15
#